data_AF-A0A9N9BIW2-F1
#
_entry.id   AF-A0A9N9BIW2-F1
#
_cell.length_a   1.000
_cell.length_b   1.000
_cell.length_c   1.000
_cell.angle_alpha   90.00
_cell.angle_beta   90.00
_cell.angle_gamma   90.00
#
_symmetry.space_group_name_H-M   'P 1'
#
loop_
_entity.id
_entity.type
_entity.pdbx_description
1 polymer ?
#
loop_
_entity_poly.entity_id
_entity_poly.type
_entity_poly.pdbx_seq_one_letter_code
_entity_poly.pdbx_strand_id
1 'polypeptide(L)'
;MFNVEEDTHTILQKELDTLTREAEWLLNSQIPNVVLDLKRGLKKCEELLSFQEHGRQKLELQIKLQNYNRGNSLKVSINPLKPFFVEQIGDTQNYIKIALDALDSILEPFTKISAIEMLETALKYITNSRNALIDISEGKNFPYKICDAQMFDSSLPEGIAIDFHVKGSEIVTSVYAFQFQAGATTTPTTTKLVQLGGILGTHKQPHKLCKYKDKLTTILDEITVRSLDPRLEEVMESLQKIERKVSFLTPNRVISSRTFASKPIRDLSKQYEPNIIEQGWYNWWETKGFFEKSNVPNSDVSDNFVMLTPPPNVTGNLHIGHALTFSIQDAIVRWRRMSGYPTSWIPGIDHAGIGTQSVVEQKLFKENKLTRHDLGREAFIEQVWTWRKTHGDRIFEQLKRLGASLHWKGLFFTMDEPRSKAVTNAFIRLFEDGMVYRDTRFVNWCCALETVISDIEVDYQTIDKRTFLKLPRRDKGVEVGVLHKFAYPIVDNSGNYQELIVATTRIETILGDSAVAVHPEDPRYQSLHGKEIIHPFSKKRLPIVCDSILVDKEFGTGAVKITPGHDPNDYKCARRHNLPIINILNKNGTFNENCGVSEFINRDRFEVREQIINRLSELGLYRGKNNHSMRVALCSRTGDIIEPLLQPQWYIRCKEMADKALRAAEQGDIVFKPGYHVEEWNRWLENIQDWCISRQLWWGHSIPVYHITFSSDIKNIVGNDIWIAASSKADAEKRIKNYMRQNNIPLDTQYSSKQDEDVLDTWFSSALLPLSALNWTGDNIIPDNYPTSMIETGFDILFFWVARMTILCTYFTGKPPFNVILLHAMVRDSQGRKMSKSLGNVIDPLNVIDGITLEKMQKALYVNNLATHEIERSAALLSKEYPNGIEANGADALRFTLVSSTHQTRQINLDLSNIAANRSFCNKIWNLFKFSLQQFELLNHKTSVESIAAFDVSDNMLSLVDRYILSRLAYTVSRCERGFNDHELYEATDAIRRFIWEDLCDVYLEFSKPVLYNNRMEVNEPRQKTTLRVLEICLDSSLRLLHPFMPFISEELWQHLCRILQIKSYPESIMLARYPKSKDYIILRDEKIEQDMQTVLQVIHASRSLRQNNHVVLGHKLPFVIWSDKDDLMSSQGPIYKYLDDISAFIGASSIAIIDGRDGNANESLLKNSAASSITPNLKIHLPMKAILEFWKISGGPTISVSKEEQIKKLMQKLEKINNDIESLNELQRKPEYVEKAPNVAKEKDK
;
A
#
# COMPACT_ATOMS: atom_id res chain seq x y z
N MET A 1 -17.90 -50.77 -25.98
CA MET A 1 -18.53 -50.19 -24.76
C MET A 1 -18.21 -51.14 -23.62
N PHE A 2 -17.92 -50.64 -22.42
CA PHE A 2 -18.01 -51.44 -21.20
C PHE A 2 -19.25 -50.95 -20.46
N ASN A 3 -20.31 -51.75 -20.42
CA ASN A 3 -21.25 -51.66 -19.31
C ASN A 3 -20.53 -52.32 -18.13
N VAL A 4 -20.33 -51.56 -17.06
CA VAL A 4 -19.92 -52.06 -15.75
C VAL A 4 -21.13 -51.85 -14.84
N GLU A 5 -21.40 -52.77 -13.92
CA GLU A 5 -22.45 -52.63 -12.91
C GLU A 5 -22.23 -51.39 -12.00
N GLU A 6 -23.19 -51.11 -11.09
CA GLU A 6 -23.29 -49.86 -10.31
C GLU A 6 -21.94 -49.20 -10.02
N ASP A 7 -21.72 -47.99 -10.58
CA ASP A 7 -20.47 -47.25 -10.46
C ASP A 7 -20.04 -47.21 -8.99
N THR A 8 -18.75 -47.46 -8.71
CA THR A 8 -18.24 -47.62 -7.34
C THR A 8 -18.50 -46.37 -6.49
N HIS A 9 -18.63 -45.19 -7.12
CA HIS A 9 -19.09 -43.97 -6.46
C HIS A 9 -20.54 -44.09 -5.93
N THR A 10 -21.45 -44.74 -6.64
CA THR A 10 -22.84 -44.99 -6.24
C THR A 10 -22.91 -45.92 -5.03
N ILE A 11 -22.08 -46.96 -5.01
CA ILE A 11 -21.98 -47.90 -3.88
C ILE A 11 -21.43 -47.17 -2.64
N LEU A 12 -20.31 -46.46 -2.78
CA LEU A 12 -19.72 -45.67 -1.69
C LEU A 12 -20.66 -44.55 -1.20
N GLN A 13 -21.44 -43.93 -2.09
CA GLN A 13 -22.44 -42.94 -1.70
C GLN A 13 -23.62 -43.58 -0.96
N LYS A 14 -24.12 -44.76 -1.38
CA LYS A 14 -25.13 -45.54 -0.63
C LYS A 14 -24.66 -45.86 0.80
N GLU A 15 -23.41 -46.32 0.95
CA GLU A 15 -22.79 -46.62 2.25
C GLU A 15 -22.68 -45.35 3.12
N LEU A 16 -22.19 -44.25 2.54
CA LEU A 16 -22.00 -42.97 3.23
C LEU A 16 -23.33 -42.32 3.65
N ASP A 17 -24.35 -42.38 2.78
CA ASP A 17 -25.73 -42.00 3.08
C ASP A 17 -26.33 -42.84 4.21
N THR A 18 -25.97 -44.11 4.32
CA THR A 18 -26.47 -45.04 5.36
C THR A 18 -25.79 -44.75 6.70
N LEU A 19 -24.46 -44.66 6.73
CA LEU A 19 -23.68 -44.22 7.89
C LEU A 19 -24.13 -42.85 8.40
N THR A 20 -24.46 -41.93 7.50
CA THR A 20 -24.99 -40.60 7.87
C THR A 20 -26.36 -40.71 8.56
N ARG A 21 -27.27 -41.57 8.07
CA ARG A 21 -28.58 -41.79 8.70
C ARG A 21 -28.47 -42.50 10.05
N GLU A 22 -27.55 -43.44 10.23
CA GLU A 22 -27.30 -44.08 11.53
C GLU A 22 -26.67 -43.10 12.53
N ALA A 23 -25.73 -42.25 12.09
CA ALA A 23 -25.21 -41.15 12.90
C ALA A 23 -26.30 -40.11 13.26
N GLU A 24 -27.28 -39.88 12.38
CA GLU A 24 -28.44 -39.02 12.66
C GLU A 24 -29.50 -39.68 13.55
N TRP A 25 -29.58 -41.01 13.57
CA TRP A 25 -30.37 -41.75 14.55
C TRP A 25 -29.76 -41.67 15.95
N LEU A 26 -28.44 -41.93 16.07
CA LEU A 26 -27.65 -41.78 17.31
C LEU A 26 -27.66 -40.34 17.88
N LEU A 27 -27.90 -39.34 17.02
CA LEU A 27 -27.98 -37.92 17.38
C LEU A 27 -29.11 -37.60 18.38
N ASN A 28 -30.11 -38.49 18.51
CA ASN A 28 -31.17 -38.38 19.52
C ASN A 28 -30.74 -38.83 20.93
N SER A 29 -29.52 -39.38 21.10
CA SER A 29 -29.04 -40.05 22.32
C SER A 29 -28.02 -39.24 23.15
N GLN A 30 -28.01 -37.91 23.02
CA GLN A 30 -27.36 -36.94 23.94
C GLN A 30 -25.83 -37.05 24.19
N ILE A 31 -24.98 -37.17 23.15
CA ILE A 31 -23.51 -36.94 23.30
C ILE A 31 -23.02 -35.91 22.25
N PRO A 32 -22.86 -34.61 22.60
CA PRO A 32 -22.67 -33.55 21.59
C PRO A 32 -21.32 -33.52 20.86
N ASN A 33 -20.20 -33.75 21.55
CA ASN A 33 -18.89 -33.36 21.00
C ASN A 33 -18.36 -34.31 19.92
N VAL A 34 -18.54 -35.63 20.08
CA VAL A 34 -18.09 -36.64 19.11
C VAL A 34 -18.75 -36.45 17.74
N VAL A 35 -20.03 -36.03 17.73
CA VAL A 35 -20.81 -35.77 16.52
C VAL A 35 -20.18 -34.69 15.64
N LEU A 36 -19.51 -33.68 16.22
CA LEU A 36 -18.91 -32.59 15.46
C LEU A 36 -17.73 -33.06 14.62
N ASP A 37 -16.88 -33.92 15.18
CA ASP A 37 -15.70 -34.45 14.50
C ASP A 37 -16.03 -35.62 13.55
N LEU A 38 -17.06 -36.42 13.87
CA LEU A 38 -17.60 -37.41 12.92
C LEU A 38 -18.22 -36.73 11.68
N LYS A 39 -18.99 -35.64 11.87
CA LYS A 39 -19.52 -34.83 10.74
C LYS A 39 -18.42 -34.07 9.98
N ARG A 40 -17.30 -33.71 10.62
CA ARG A 40 -16.10 -33.18 9.93
C ARG A 40 -15.41 -34.26 9.08
N GLY A 41 -15.26 -35.47 9.62
CA GLY A 41 -14.64 -36.62 8.94
C GLY A 41 -15.43 -37.06 7.71
N LEU A 42 -16.73 -37.35 7.86
CA LEU A 42 -17.62 -37.74 6.77
C LEU A 42 -17.61 -36.71 5.63
N LYS A 43 -17.76 -35.43 5.96
CA LYS A 43 -17.67 -34.33 4.98
C LYS A 43 -16.30 -34.24 4.30
N LYS A 44 -15.21 -34.62 4.98
CA LYS A 44 -13.88 -34.71 4.37
C LYS A 44 -13.80 -35.85 3.35
N CYS A 45 -14.47 -36.97 3.60
CA CYS A 45 -14.58 -38.06 2.63
C CYS A 45 -15.40 -37.64 1.39
N GLU A 46 -16.51 -36.90 1.56
CA GLU A 46 -17.27 -36.32 0.42
C GLU A 46 -16.41 -35.35 -0.41
N GLU A 47 -15.69 -34.44 0.26
CA GLU A 47 -14.76 -33.48 -0.36
C GLU A 47 -13.62 -34.19 -1.11
N LEU A 48 -13.18 -35.37 -0.68
CA LEU A 48 -12.13 -36.16 -1.32
C LEU A 48 -12.66 -37.06 -2.47
N LEU A 49 -13.84 -37.66 -2.33
CA LEU A 49 -14.48 -38.47 -3.38
C LEU A 49 -14.80 -37.62 -4.62
N SER A 50 -15.40 -36.45 -4.43
CA SER A 50 -15.65 -35.48 -5.50
C SER A 50 -14.36 -34.96 -6.16
N PHE A 51 -13.24 -34.92 -5.41
CA PHE A 51 -11.91 -34.60 -5.95
C PHE A 51 -11.32 -35.73 -6.79
N GLN A 52 -11.52 -37.00 -6.40
CA GLN A 52 -11.14 -38.15 -7.22
C GLN A 52 -11.94 -38.22 -8.53
N GLU A 53 -13.23 -37.88 -8.51
CA GLU A 53 -14.04 -37.82 -9.73
C GLU A 53 -13.51 -36.76 -10.70
N HIS A 54 -13.23 -35.54 -10.21
CA HIS A 54 -12.54 -34.49 -10.97
C HIS A 54 -11.16 -34.95 -11.48
N GLY A 55 -10.42 -35.71 -10.69
CA GLY A 55 -9.14 -36.33 -11.08
C GLY A 55 -9.29 -37.31 -12.23
N ARG A 56 -10.26 -38.24 -12.14
CA ARG A 56 -10.59 -39.26 -13.15
C ARG A 56 -11.04 -38.62 -14.45
N GLN A 57 -11.98 -37.68 -14.41
CA GLN A 57 -12.45 -36.93 -15.58
C GLN A 57 -11.31 -36.17 -16.29
N LYS A 58 -10.41 -35.54 -15.50
CA LYS A 58 -9.25 -34.80 -16.01
C LYS A 58 -8.17 -35.72 -16.60
N LEU A 59 -7.96 -36.91 -16.03
CA LEU A 59 -7.05 -37.91 -16.56
C LEU A 59 -7.60 -38.53 -17.86
N GLU A 60 -8.89 -38.85 -17.92
CA GLU A 60 -9.56 -39.27 -19.17
C GLU A 60 -9.45 -38.20 -20.25
N LEU A 61 -9.67 -36.92 -19.92
CA LEU A 61 -9.48 -35.80 -20.85
C LEU A 61 -8.04 -35.74 -21.37
N GLN A 62 -7.03 -35.93 -20.52
CA GLN A 62 -5.62 -35.94 -20.95
C GLN A 62 -5.26 -37.15 -21.83
N ILE A 63 -5.80 -38.34 -21.52
CA ILE A 63 -5.62 -39.55 -22.34
C ILE A 63 -6.29 -39.37 -23.71
N LYS A 64 -7.53 -38.87 -23.74
CA LYS A 64 -8.26 -38.55 -24.99
C LYS A 64 -7.52 -37.49 -25.81
N LEU A 65 -6.99 -36.43 -25.17
CA LEU A 65 -6.19 -35.38 -25.83
C LEU A 65 -4.85 -35.89 -26.39
N GLN A 66 -4.18 -36.83 -25.74
CA GLN A 66 -2.94 -37.40 -26.28
C GLN A 66 -3.20 -38.38 -27.43
N ASN A 67 -4.20 -39.26 -27.30
CA ASN A 67 -4.57 -40.21 -28.35
C ASN A 67 -5.06 -39.51 -29.64
N TYR A 68 -5.69 -38.34 -29.53
CA TYR A 68 -6.12 -37.54 -30.69
C TYR A 68 -4.94 -36.95 -31.49
N ASN A 69 -3.72 -36.88 -30.93
CA ASN A 69 -2.60 -36.13 -31.51
C ASN A 69 -1.48 -36.96 -32.15
N ARG A 70 -1.37 -38.28 -31.89
CA ARG A 70 -0.31 -39.13 -32.47
C ARG A 70 -0.77 -40.57 -32.73
N GLY A 71 -0.87 -40.95 -34.00
CA GLY A 71 -1.05 -42.34 -34.45
C GLY A 71 0.23 -43.18 -34.37
N ASN A 72 0.94 -43.15 -33.24
CA ASN A 72 2.12 -43.98 -32.97
C ASN A 72 2.27 -44.24 -31.47
N SER A 73 2.77 -45.43 -31.10
CA SER A 73 2.82 -45.88 -29.72
C SER A 73 3.74 -45.03 -28.83
N LEU A 74 3.30 -44.75 -27.60
CA LEU A 74 4.01 -43.84 -26.70
C LEU A 74 3.87 -44.32 -25.24
N LYS A 75 5.00 -44.65 -24.61
CA LYS A 75 5.04 -44.98 -23.17
C LYS A 75 4.71 -43.72 -22.35
N VAL A 76 3.65 -43.76 -21.54
CA VAL A 76 3.26 -42.65 -20.66
C VAL A 76 4.20 -42.58 -19.45
N SER A 77 4.83 -41.43 -19.22
CA SER A 77 5.59 -41.17 -17.99
C SER A 77 4.75 -40.36 -17.00
N ILE A 78 4.31 -41.03 -15.92
CA ILE A 78 3.33 -40.50 -14.94
C ILE A 78 4.00 -39.64 -13.85
N ASN A 79 5.35 -39.55 -13.84
CA ASN A 79 6.12 -38.97 -12.73
C ASN A 79 5.72 -37.57 -12.23
N PRO A 80 5.23 -36.60 -13.04
CA PRO A 80 4.94 -35.24 -12.54
C PRO A 80 3.83 -35.10 -11.48
N LEU A 81 3.02 -36.14 -11.26
CA LEU A 81 1.90 -36.11 -10.30
C LEU A 81 2.00 -37.16 -9.17
N LYS A 82 2.97 -38.10 -9.25
CA LYS A 82 3.07 -39.24 -8.31
C LYS A 82 3.17 -38.84 -6.82
N PRO A 83 4.01 -37.87 -6.39
CA PRO A 83 4.19 -37.59 -4.97
C PRO A 83 2.89 -37.13 -4.30
N PHE A 84 2.16 -36.22 -4.94
CA PHE A 84 0.91 -35.64 -4.45
C PHE A 84 -0.17 -36.69 -4.16
N PHE A 85 -0.31 -37.71 -5.03
CA PHE A 85 -1.27 -38.80 -4.78
C PHE A 85 -0.83 -39.74 -3.66
N VAL A 86 0.47 -40.05 -3.53
CA VAL A 86 0.98 -40.89 -2.42
C VAL A 86 0.87 -40.16 -1.07
N GLU A 87 1.06 -38.85 -1.07
CA GLU A 87 0.94 -37.95 0.09
C GLU A 87 -0.52 -37.86 0.56
N GLN A 88 -1.47 -37.51 -0.32
CA GLN A 88 -2.89 -37.42 0.07
C GLN A 88 -3.53 -38.77 0.44
N ILE A 89 -3.07 -39.89 -0.14
CA ILE A 89 -3.48 -41.23 0.30
C ILE A 89 -2.91 -41.54 1.69
N GLY A 90 -1.67 -41.12 1.98
CA GLY A 90 -1.06 -41.22 3.31
C GLY A 90 -1.82 -40.43 4.39
N ASP A 91 -2.23 -39.20 4.07
CA ASP A 91 -3.10 -38.40 4.95
C ASP A 91 -4.44 -39.11 5.20
N THR A 92 -5.07 -39.63 4.15
CA THR A 92 -6.34 -40.37 4.25
C THR A 92 -6.21 -41.61 5.14
N GLN A 93 -5.12 -42.38 5.03
CA GLN A 93 -4.82 -43.48 5.95
C GLN A 93 -4.67 -43.02 7.40
N ASN A 94 -3.98 -41.90 7.65
CA ASN A 94 -3.80 -41.37 8.99
C ASN A 94 -5.14 -40.94 9.62
N TYR A 95 -6.02 -40.25 8.86
CA TYR A 95 -7.35 -39.86 9.37
C TYR A 95 -8.26 -41.07 9.64
N ILE A 96 -8.27 -42.08 8.76
CA ILE A 96 -9.03 -43.33 9.02
C ILE A 96 -8.49 -44.06 10.24
N LYS A 97 -7.16 -44.08 10.44
CA LYS A 97 -6.56 -44.70 11.63
C LYS A 97 -6.92 -43.95 12.91
N ILE A 98 -6.87 -42.61 12.91
CA ILE A 98 -7.30 -41.79 14.05
C ILE A 98 -8.80 -42.02 14.37
N ALA A 99 -9.65 -42.22 13.34
CA ALA A 99 -11.05 -42.56 13.54
C ALA A 99 -11.25 -43.96 14.14
N LEU A 100 -10.47 -44.96 13.69
CA LEU A 100 -10.45 -46.31 14.28
C LEU A 100 -9.98 -46.28 15.74
N ASP A 101 -8.83 -45.67 16.02
CA ASP A 101 -8.26 -45.53 17.38
C ASP A 101 -9.26 -44.83 18.33
N ALA A 102 -10.04 -43.86 17.83
CA ALA A 102 -11.11 -43.22 18.59
C ALA A 102 -12.33 -44.14 18.83
N LEU A 103 -12.85 -44.80 17.79
CA LEU A 103 -14.01 -45.70 17.89
C LEU A 103 -13.74 -46.91 18.81
N ASP A 104 -12.53 -47.48 18.74
CA ASP A 104 -12.12 -48.61 19.55
C ASP A 104 -12.03 -48.27 21.05
N SER A 105 -11.90 -46.98 21.39
CA SER A 105 -11.95 -46.45 22.77
C SER A 105 -13.35 -46.07 23.28
N ILE A 106 -14.38 -46.07 22.42
CA ILE A 106 -15.71 -45.50 22.73
C ILE A 106 -16.86 -46.54 22.64
N LEU A 107 -16.74 -47.58 21.82
CA LEU A 107 -17.84 -48.53 21.57
C LEU A 107 -17.80 -49.78 22.46
N GLU A 108 -18.98 -50.27 22.86
CA GLU A 108 -19.15 -51.55 23.56
C GLU A 108 -19.16 -52.76 22.60
N PRO A 109 -18.94 -54.00 23.09
CA PRO A 109 -18.54 -55.13 22.25
C PRO A 109 -19.48 -55.51 21.09
N PHE A 110 -20.79 -55.29 21.23
CA PHE A 110 -21.77 -55.67 20.19
C PHE A 110 -21.95 -54.64 19.07
N THR A 111 -21.62 -53.36 19.31
CA THR A 111 -21.58 -52.33 18.25
C THR A 111 -20.19 -52.14 17.65
N LYS A 112 -19.13 -52.62 18.33
CA LYS A 112 -17.74 -52.57 17.80
C LYS A 112 -17.58 -53.24 16.43
N ILE A 113 -18.15 -54.43 16.24
CA ILE A 113 -17.74 -55.37 15.18
C ILE A 113 -17.95 -54.77 13.78
N SER A 114 -19.19 -54.47 13.39
CA SER A 114 -19.53 -54.01 12.03
C SER A 114 -18.76 -52.74 11.60
N ALA A 115 -18.78 -51.70 12.43
CA ALA A 115 -18.18 -50.41 12.08
C ALA A 115 -16.63 -50.47 11.98
N ILE A 116 -15.99 -51.29 12.83
CA ILE A 116 -14.54 -51.49 12.78
C ILE A 116 -14.17 -52.37 11.58
N GLU A 117 -14.86 -53.49 11.32
CA GLU A 117 -14.61 -54.36 10.16
C GLU A 117 -14.72 -53.62 8.82
N MET A 118 -15.71 -52.72 8.67
CA MET A 118 -15.84 -51.87 7.47
C MET A 118 -14.68 -50.88 7.32
N LEU A 119 -14.29 -50.19 8.39
CA LEU A 119 -13.19 -49.22 8.36
C LEU A 119 -11.81 -49.87 8.21
N GLU A 120 -11.58 -51.04 8.82
CA GLU A 120 -10.39 -51.86 8.58
C GLU A 120 -10.32 -52.37 7.14
N THR A 121 -11.45 -52.78 6.56
CA THR A 121 -11.54 -53.20 5.16
C THR A 121 -11.23 -52.04 4.21
N ALA A 122 -11.78 -50.85 4.46
CA ALA A 122 -11.45 -49.64 3.72
C ALA A 122 -9.95 -49.27 3.85
N LEU A 123 -9.40 -49.29 5.07
CA LEU A 123 -7.98 -49.01 5.33
C LEU A 123 -7.08 -50.02 4.60
N LYS A 124 -7.45 -51.30 4.58
CA LYS A 124 -6.74 -52.38 3.89
C LYS A 124 -6.76 -52.19 2.37
N TYR A 125 -7.91 -51.81 1.80
CA TYR A 125 -8.02 -51.47 0.37
C TYR A 125 -7.13 -50.28 0.01
N ILE A 126 -7.25 -49.17 0.74
CA ILE A 126 -6.46 -47.93 0.52
C ILE A 126 -4.96 -48.20 0.68
N THR A 127 -4.57 -49.05 1.63
CA THR A 127 -3.16 -49.46 1.83
C THR A 127 -2.64 -50.27 0.65
N ASN A 128 -3.43 -51.19 0.11
CA ASN A 128 -3.07 -51.94 -1.10
C ASN A 128 -2.95 -51.02 -2.33
N SER A 129 -3.87 -50.05 -2.49
CA SER A 129 -3.77 -49.04 -3.55
C SER A 129 -2.51 -48.16 -3.41
N ARG A 130 -2.15 -47.75 -2.19
CA ARG A 130 -0.91 -46.98 -1.93
C ARG A 130 0.33 -47.79 -2.28
N ASN A 131 0.41 -49.04 -1.83
CA ASN A 131 1.56 -49.90 -2.08
C ASN A 131 1.68 -50.22 -3.59
N ALA A 132 0.57 -50.47 -4.27
CA ALA A 132 0.54 -50.62 -5.73
C ALA A 132 1.12 -49.40 -6.46
N LEU A 133 0.73 -48.18 -6.05
CA LEU A 133 1.28 -46.94 -6.61
C LEU A 133 2.78 -46.75 -6.31
N ILE A 134 3.27 -47.27 -5.17
CA ILE A 134 4.69 -47.25 -4.81
C ILE A 134 5.50 -48.25 -5.66
N ASP A 135 5.04 -49.49 -5.83
CA ASP A 135 5.72 -50.47 -6.69
C ASP A 135 5.73 -50.04 -8.18
N ILE A 136 4.66 -49.38 -8.64
CA ILE A 136 4.57 -48.70 -9.95
C ILE A 136 5.44 -47.41 -10.00
N SER A 137 5.83 -46.86 -8.84
CA SER A 137 6.81 -45.76 -8.78
C SER A 137 8.25 -46.26 -8.92
N GLU A 138 8.55 -47.43 -8.35
CA GLU A 138 9.87 -48.08 -8.38
C GLU A 138 10.11 -48.94 -9.65
N GLY A 139 9.08 -49.16 -10.46
CA GLY A 139 9.19 -49.83 -11.77
C GLY A 139 9.20 -51.36 -11.68
N LYS A 140 8.70 -51.94 -10.61
CA LYS A 140 8.55 -53.40 -10.43
C LYS A 140 7.41 -53.94 -11.32
N ASN A 141 7.60 -55.12 -11.90
CA ASN A 141 6.53 -55.84 -12.59
C ASN A 141 5.53 -56.42 -11.59
N PHE A 142 4.24 -56.33 -11.90
CA PHE A 142 3.14 -56.62 -10.98
C PHE A 142 2.71 -58.11 -11.02
N PRO A 143 2.71 -58.85 -9.89
CA PRO A 143 2.35 -60.27 -9.87
C PRO A 143 1.13 -60.61 -8.97
N TYR A 144 0.20 -59.67 -8.76
CA TYR A 144 -1.01 -59.89 -7.94
C TYR A 144 -2.29 -59.62 -8.73
N LYS A 145 -3.23 -60.57 -8.68
CA LYS A 145 -4.64 -60.32 -9.02
C LYS A 145 -5.25 -59.41 -7.95
N ILE A 146 -6.05 -58.44 -8.37
CA ILE A 146 -7.05 -57.83 -7.49
C ILE A 146 -8.12 -58.90 -7.22
N CYS A 147 -8.47 -59.13 -5.95
CA CYS A 147 -9.40 -60.19 -5.56
C CYS A 147 -10.84 -59.89 -6.02
N ASP A 148 -11.53 -60.94 -6.45
CA ASP A 148 -12.94 -60.88 -6.85
C ASP A 148 -13.85 -60.54 -5.66
N ALA A 149 -14.76 -59.58 -5.85
CA ALA A 149 -15.75 -59.19 -4.84
C ALA A 149 -16.98 -60.12 -4.89
N GLN A 150 -16.81 -61.37 -4.44
CA GLN A 150 -17.93 -62.31 -4.28
C GLN A 150 -18.54 -62.24 -2.87
N MET A 151 -19.54 -61.37 -2.69
CA MET A 151 -20.63 -61.59 -1.73
C MET A 151 -21.95 -61.06 -2.27
N PHE A 152 -23.03 -61.76 -1.92
CA PHE A 152 -24.42 -61.60 -2.38
C PHE A 152 -24.69 -61.96 -3.86
N ASP A 153 -25.33 -63.10 -4.02
CA ASP A 153 -25.77 -63.72 -5.27
C ASP A 153 -27.29 -63.54 -5.46
N SER A 154 -27.75 -63.28 -6.70
CA SER A 154 -28.84 -64.05 -7.34
C SER A 154 -29.28 -63.50 -8.72
N SER A 155 -29.56 -64.43 -9.65
CA SER A 155 -30.28 -64.28 -10.93
C SER A 155 -29.63 -63.50 -12.11
N LEU A 156 -28.88 -64.26 -12.95
CA LEU A 156 -29.16 -64.60 -14.38
C LEU A 156 -29.86 -63.59 -15.34
N PRO A 157 -29.64 -63.63 -16.69
CA PRO A 157 -28.82 -64.59 -17.49
C PRO A 157 -27.87 -63.94 -18.54
N GLU A 158 -27.29 -64.80 -19.40
CA GLU A 158 -26.31 -64.54 -20.46
C GLU A 158 -26.85 -63.81 -21.72
N GLY A 159 -25.94 -63.29 -22.58
CA GLY A 159 -26.21 -63.32 -24.03
C GLY A 159 -25.51 -62.31 -24.97
N ILE A 160 -24.67 -62.85 -25.88
CA ILE A 160 -24.41 -62.37 -27.26
C ILE A 160 -23.55 -61.09 -27.46
N ALA A 161 -22.68 -61.14 -28.47
CA ALA A 161 -21.93 -60.02 -29.04
C ALA A 161 -22.17 -59.92 -30.56
N ILE A 162 -21.97 -58.73 -31.17
CA ILE A 162 -21.78 -58.51 -32.62
C ILE A 162 -21.28 -57.07 -32.87
N ASP A 163 -20.59 -56.86 -34.00
CA ASP A 163 -19.87 -55.64 -34.37
C ASP A 163 -20.63 -54.69 -35.34
N PHE A 164 -20.02 -53.53 -35.62
CA PHE A 164 -20.30 -52.41 -36.56
C PHE A 164 -21.12 -52.72 -37.87
N HIS A 165 -21.76 -51.77 -38.62
CA HIS A 165 -21.51 -50.32 -38.81
C HIS A 165 -22.59 -49.59 -39.70
N VAL A 166 -22.71 -48.24 -39.63
CA VAL A 166 -23.35 -47.27 -40.61
C VAL A 166 -24.87 -47.44 -40.96
N LYS A 167 -25.66 -46.54 -41.62
CA LYS A 167 -25.52 -45.19 -42.26
C LYS A 167 -26.90 -44.42 -42.42
N GLY A 168 -27.02 -43.18 -41.92
CA GLY A 168 -27.89 -42.09 -42.45
C GLY A 168 -29.44 -42.18 -42.38
N SER A 169 -30.11 -41.05 -42.73
CA SER A 169 -31.58 -40.81 -42.89
C SER A 169 -32.48 -41.03 -41.63
N GLU A 170 -33.56 -40.27 -41.35
CA GLU A 170 -34.11 -39.00 -41.90
C GLU A 170 -35.02 -38.28 -40.85
N ILE A 171 -35.22 -36.96 -41.03
CA ILE A 171 -36.46 -36.11 -40.97
C ILE A 171 -37.68 -36.65 -40.15
N VAL A 172 -38.38 -35.89 -39.26
CA VAL A 172 -39.43 -34.85 -39.54
C VAL A 172 -39.57 -33.82 -38.40
N THR A 173 -39.98 -32.59 -38.74
CA THR A 173 -40.27 -31.45 -37.83
C THR A 173 -41.71 -30.90 -37.96
N SER A 174 -42.26 -30.35 -36.88
CA SER A 174 -43.18 -29.17 -36.83
C SER A 174 -43.32 -28.76 -35.35
N VAL A 175 -43.69 -27.56 -34.86
CA VAL A 175 -44.58 -26.41 -35.23
C VAL A 175 -43.99 -25.19 -34.46
N TYR A 176 -44.09 -23.87 -34.76
CA TYR A 176 -44.27 -22.95 -35.91
C TYR A 176 -44.23 -21.51 -35.27
N ALA A 177 -44.24 -20.33 -35.94
CA ALA A 177 -44.13 -19.89 -37.33
C ALA A 177 -43.65 -18.42 -37.39
N PHE A 178 -42.91 -18.05 -38.44
CA PHE A 178 -43.33 -16.97 -39.36
C PHE A 178 -42.65 -17.22 -40.73
N GLN A 179 -43.38 -16.96 -41.82
CA GLN A 179 -42.99 -17.44 -43.16
C GLN A 179 -42.12 -16.43 -43.91
N PHE A 180 -40.93 -16.88 -44.34
CA PHE A 180 -40.30 -16.39 -45.57
C PHE A 180 -40.50 -17.44 -46.68
N GLN A 181 -40.60 -17.01 -47.93
CA GLN A 181 -41.14 -17.84 -49.01
C GLN A 181 -40.23 -19.00 -49.41
N ALA A 182 -40.81 -20.20 -49.52
CA ALA A 182 -40.17 -21.32 -50.19
C ALA A 182 -40.11 -21.05 -51.70
N GLY A 183 -38.91 -21.12 -52.29
CA GLY A 183 -38.70 -20.80 -53.71
C GLY A 183 -37.34 -21.17 -54.30
N ALA A 184 -36.39 -21.66 -53.50
CA ALA A 184 -35.12 -22.22 -53.97
C ALA A 184 -34.57 -23.24 -52.97
N THR A 185 -33.72 -24.15 -53.44
CA THR A 185 -33.06 -25.16 -52.61
C THR A 185 -32.09 -24.54 -51.61
N THR A 186 -32.18 -24.97 -50.35
CA THR A 186 -31.21 -24.68 -49.29
C THR A 186 -30.66 -25.99 -48.76
N THR A 187 -29.33 -26.12 -48.70
CA THR A 187 -28.64 -27.37 -48.38
C THR A 187 -28.61 -27.64 -46.86
N PRO A 188 -28.27 -28.87 -46.41
CA PRO A 188 -28.02 -29.14 -44.99
C PRO A 188 -27.00 -28.17 -44.37
N THR A 189 -26.01 -27.77 -45.19
CA THR A 189 -25.06 -26.68 -44.92
C THR A 189 -25.79 -25.37 -44.60
N THR A 190 -26.69 -24.91 -45.47
CA THR A 190 -27.46 -23.66 -45.25
C THR A 190 -28.25 -23.69 -43.94
N THR A 191 -28.90 -24.81 -43.60
CA THR A 191 -29.66 -24.92 -42.34
C THR A 191 -28.75 -24.79 -41.11
N LYS A 192 -27.56 -25.39 -41.14
CA LYS A 192 -26.58 -25.25 -40.05
C LYS A 192 -25.96 -23.85 -39.99
N LEU A 193 -25.71 -23.20 -41.13
CA LEU A 193 -25.29 -21.79 -41.20
C LEU A 193 -26.34 -20.85 -40.58
N VAL A 194 -27.63 -21.08 -40.83
CA VAL A 194 -28.73 -20.32 -40.21
C VAL A 194 -28.81 -20.58 -38.69
N GLN A 195 -28.65 -21.83 -38.26
CA GLN A 195 -28.64 -22.19 -36.82
C GLN A 195 -27.46 -21.55 -36.08
N LEU A 196 -26.29 -21.50 -36.73
CA LEU A 196 -25.08 -20.85 -36.22
C LEU A 196 -25.23 -19.32 -36.20
N GLY A 197 -25.81 -18.72 -37.23
CA GLY A 197 -26.22 -17.31 -37.27
C GLY A 197 -27.20 -16.96 -36.14
N GLY A 198 -28.11 -17.88 -35.77
CA GLY A 198 -28.99 -17.74 -34.61
C GLY A 198 -28.25 -17.68 -33.27
N ILE A 199 -27.24 -18.55 -33.07
CA ILE A 199 -26.38 -18.55 -31.87
C ILE A 199 -25.58 -17.24 -31.77
N LEU A 200 -25.05 -16.75 -32.89
CA LEU A 200 -24.29 -15.50 -32.95
C LEU A 200 -25.19 -14.25 -32.74
N GLY A 201 -26.39 -14.24 -33.33
CA GLY A 201 -27.33 -13.12 -33.24
C GLY A 201 -27.97 -12.94 -31.86
N THR A 202 -28.10 -14.01 -31.08
CA THR A 202 -28.81 -14.00 -29.78
C THR A 202 -27.91 -13.69 -28.57
N HIS A 203 -26.58 -13.76 -28.68
CA HIS A 203 -25.67 -13.66 -27.53
C HIS A 203 -24.61 -12.55 -27.63
N LYS A 204 -25.02 -11.32 -27.33
CA LYS A 204 -24.17 -10.11 -27.29
C LYS A 204 -23.18 -10.02 -26.10
N GLN A 205 -22.87 -11.11 -25.39
CA GLN A 205 -21.96 -11.10 -24.23
C GLN A 205 -20.89 -12.21 -24.33
N PRO A 206 -19.58 -11.88 -24.27
CA PRO A 206 -18.51 -12.80 -24.67
C PRO A 206 -18.34 -14.00 -23.72
N HIS A 207 -18.69 -13.86 -22.43
CA HIS A 207 -18.66 -15.00 -21.50
C HIS A 207 -19.69 -16.09 -21.83
N LYS A 208 -20.75 -15.77 -22.60
CA LYS A 208 -21.75 -16.76 -23.03
C LYS A 208 -21.34 -17.49 -24.30
N LEU A 209 -20.60 -16.84 -25.21
CA LEU A 209 -20.03 -17.50 -26.40
C LEU A 209 -19.10 -18.67 -26.03
N CYS A 210 -18.35 -18.56 -24.94
CA CYS A 210 -17.54 -19.65 -24.40
C CYS A 210 -18.36 -20.92 -24.08
N LYS A 211 -19.67 -20.78 -23.78
CA LYS A 211 -20.61 -21.87 -23.49
C LYS A 211 -21.20 -22.55 -24.75
N TYR A 212 -20.90 -22.01 -25.93
CA TYR A 212 -21.29 -22.58 -27.22
C TYR A 212 -20.09 -23.11 -28.03
N LYS A 213 -18.87 -23.07 -27.48
CA LYS A 213 -17.66 -23.50 -28.20
C LYS A 213 -17.81 -24.90 -28.78
N ASP A 214 -18.18 -25.88 -27.97
CA ASP A 214 -18.25 -27.27 -28.41
C ASP A 214 -19.36 -27.48 -29.45
N LYS A 215 -20.50 -26.80 -29.30
CA LYS A 215 -21.58 -26.77 -30.32
C LYS A 215 -21.13 -26.15 -31.64
N LEU A 216 -20.32 -25.09 -31.60
CA LEU A 216 -19.75 -24.47 -32.80
C LEU A 216 -18.76 -25.43 -33.47
N THR A 217 -17.87 -26.07 -32.70
CA THR A 217 -16.92 -27.07 -33.22
C THR A 217 -17.64 -28.24 -33.90
N THR A 218 -18.67 -28.82 -33.27
CA THR A 218 -19.45 -29.91 -33.90
C THR A 218 -20.11 -29.47 -35.21
N ILE A 219 -20.72 -28.27 -35.24
CA ILE A 219 -21.33 -27.73 -36.46
C ILE A 219 -20.27 -27.50 -37.56
N LEU A 220 -19.07 -27.02 -37.19
CA LEU A 220 -17.95 -26.79 -38.10
C LEU A 220 -17.43 -28.09 -38.73
N ASP A 221 -17.15 -29.11 -37.92
CA ASP A 221 -16.64 -30.41 -38.38
C ASP A 221 -17.61 -31.08 -39.36
N GLU A 222 -18.91 -31.08 -39.03
CA GLU A 222 -19.94 -31.68 -39.89
C GLU A 222 -20.17 -30.95 -41.22
N ILE A 223 -19.83 -29.66 -41.31
CA ILE A 223 -19.92 -28.91 -42.56
C ILE A 223 -18.63 -29.04 -43.39
N THR A 224 -17.46 -29.06 -42.75
CA THR A 224 -16.15 -29.12 -43.41
C THR A 224 -16.01 -30.35 -44.32
N VAL A 225 -16.70 -31.44 -44.00
CA VAL A 225 -16.75 -32.69 -44.79
C VAL A 225 -17.63 -32.57 -46.05
N ARG A 226 -18.44 -31.51 -46.22
CA ARG A 226 -19.40 -31.34 -47.33
C ARG A 226 -19.36 -29.96 -47.99
N SER A 227 -18.30 -29.77 -48.78
CA SER A 227 -18.34 -28.98 -50.00
C SER A 227 -19.53 -29.37 -50.92
N LEU A 228 -20.09 -28.52 -51.77
CA LEU A 228 -19.61 -27.23 -52.27
C LEU A 228 -20.69 -26.13 -52.11
N ASP A 229 -20.46 -25.16 -51.23
CA ASP A 229 -21.17 -23.86 -51.18
C ASP A 229 -20.15 -22.77 -50.78
N PRO A 230 -19.92 -21.73 -51.59
CA PRO A 230 -18.93 -20.68 -51.27
C PRO A 230 -19.22 -19.87 -50.00
N ARG A 231 -20.44 -19.89 -49.45
CA ARG A 231 -20.87 -19.08 -48.29
C ARG A 231 -20.26 -19.54 -46.95
N LEU A 232 -19.30 -20.46 -46.99
CA LEU A 232 -18.68 -21.08 -45.83
C LEU A 232 -17.42 -20.34 -45.33
N GLU A 233 -16.57 -19.88 -46.23
CA GLU A 233 -15.27 -19.28 -45.85
C GLU A 233 -15.46 -18.00 -45.02
N GLU A 234 -16.49 -17.20 -45.35
CA GLU A 234 -16.87 -15.98 -44.64
C GLU A 234 -17.34 -16.26 -43.19
N VAL A 235 -17.93 -17.44 -42.96
CA VAL A 235 -18.35 -17.89 -41.61
C VAL A 235 -17.17 -18.52 -40.85
N MET A 236 -16.26 -19.23 -41.53
CA MET A 236 -14.98 -19.67 -40.95
C MET A 236 -14.14 -18.48 -40.45
N GLU A 237 -13.97 -17.45 -41.29
CA GLU A 237 -13.32 -16.18 -40.93
C GLU A 237 -13.96 -15.52 -39.70
N SER A 238 -15.30 -15.43 -39.71
CA SER A 238 -16.08 -14.80 -38.63
C SER A 238 -15.91 -15.54 -37.31
N LEU A 239 -15.87 -16.87 -37.33
CA LEU A 239 -15.66 -17.70 -36.14
C LEU A 239 -14.22 -17.61 -35.62
N GLN A 240 -13.20 -17.61 -36.49
CA GLN A 240 -11.82 -17.36 -36.07
C GLN A 240 -11.64 -15.97 -35.42
N LYS A 241 -12.35 -14.94 -35.91
CA LYS A 241 -12.38 -13.59 -35.29
C LYS A 241 -13.08 -13.59 -33.92
N ILE A 242 -14.00 -14.52 -33.65
CA ILE A 242 -14.71 -14.66 -32.36
C ILE A 242 -13.91 -15.50 -31.36
N GLU A 243 -13.31 -16.62 -31.78
CA GLU A 243 -12.50 -17.46 -30.89
C GLU A 243 -11.28 -16.68 -30.36
N ARG A 244 -10.65 -15.87 -31.22
CA ARG A 244 -9.60 -14.90 -30.83
C ARG A 244 -10.08 -13.83 -29.84
N LYS A 245 -11.39 -13.54 -29.75
CA LYS A 245 -11.97 -12.60 -28.77
C LYS A 245 -12.34 -13.25 -27.44
N VAL A 246 -12.65 -14.55 -27.42
CA VAL A 246 -13.02 -15.28 -26.18
C VAL A 246 -11.78 -15.77 -25.42
N SER A 247 -10.62 -15.91 -26.09
CA SER A 247 -9.32 -16.21 -25.43
C SER A 247 -8.88 -15.20 -24.36
N PHE A 248 -9.53 -14.03 -24.28
CA PHE A 248 -9.33 -13.01 -23.24
C PHE A 248 -10.12 -13.26 -21.93
N LEU A 249 -10.90 -14.35 -21.82
CA LEU A 249 -11.80 -14.60 -20.67
C LEU A 249 -11.46 -15.83 -19.81
N THR A 250 -10.24 -16.37 -19.89
CA THR A 250 -9.76 -17.45 -19.00
C THR A 250 -8.80 -16.93 -17.92
N PRO A 251 -9.30 -16.54 -16.73
CA PRO A 251 -8.46 -16.47 -15.54
C PRO A 251 -8.07 -17.89 -15.08
N ASN A 252 -7.09 -17.97 -14.17
CA ASN A 252 -6.66 -19.19 -13.49
C ASN A 252 -6.20 -20.34 -14.40
N ARG A 253 -5.03 -20.16 -15.04
CA ARG A 253 -4.07 -21.28 -15.05
C ARG A 253 -3.68 -21.54 -13.59
N VAL A 254 -3.77 -22.79 -13.11
CA VAL A 254 -3.28 -23.13 -11.75
C VAL A 254 -1.76 -22.99 -11.76
N ILE A 255 -1.26 -21.89 -11.22
CA ILE A 255 0.14 -21.68 -10.93
C ILE A 255 0.41 -22.42 -9.62
N SER A 256 0.86 -23.67 -9.72
CA SER A 256 1.72 -24.20 -8.66
C SER A 256 2.99 -23.36 -8.60
N SER A 257 3.57 -23.22 -7.42
CA SER A 257 4.73 -22.37 -7.12
C SER A 257 6.02 -22.89 -7.78
N ARG A 258 6.08 -22.79 -9.11
CA ARG A 258 7.34 -22.91 -9.86
C ARG A 258 8.22 -21.73 -9.49
N THR A 259 9.21 -21.99 -8.65
CA THR A 259 10.34 -21.12 -8.39
C THR A 259 11.10 -20.90 -9.70
N PHE A 260 10.79 -19.79 -10.39
CA PHE A 260 11.50 -19.37 -11.58
C PHE A 260 12.90 -18.86 -11.22
N ALA A 261 13.83 -19.79 -10.98
CA ALA A 261 15.26 -19.50 -10.81
C ALA A 261 15.92 -19.02 -12.11
N SER A 262 15.25 -19.20 -13.26
CA SER A 262 15.64 -18.72 -14.58
C SER A 262 15.30 -17.24 -14.79
N LYS A 263 16.24 -16.48 -15.35
CA LYS A 263 16.12 -15.07 -15.71
C LYS A 263 14.95 -14.82 -16.69
N PRO A 264 13.97 -13.94 -16.37
CA PRO A 264 12.68 -13.90 -17.06
C PRO A 264 12.63 -12.98 -18.31
N ILE A 265 13.65 -13.00 -19.17
CA ILE A 265 13.69 -12.17 -20.40
C ILE A 265 12.62 -12.64 -21.41
N ARG A 266 11.93 -11.70 -22.06
CA ARG A 266 10.80 -11.94 -23.00
C ARG A 266 11.06 -11.34 -24.38
N ASP A 267 10.31 -11.74 -25.41
CA ASP A 267 10.33 -11.00 -26.68
C ASP A 267 9.60 -9.65 -26.55
N LEU A 268 10.15 -8.59 -27.16
CA LEU A 268 9.62 -7.23 -27.03
C LEU A 268 8.24 -7.08 -27.70
N SER A 269 7.19 -7.02 -26.87
CA SER A 269 5.78 -6.77 -27.24
C SER A 269 5.57 -5.47 -28.04
N LYS A 270 4.38 -5.31 -28.66
CA LYS A 270 4.04 -4.11 -29.44
C LYS A 270 3.87 -2.85 -28.58
N GLN A 271 3.43 -3.01 -27.34
CA GLN A 271 3.20 -1.94 -26.37
C GLN A 271 3.69 -2.38 -24.98
N TYR A 272 3.96 -1.44 -24.08
CA TYR A 272 4.32 -1.75 -22.70
C TYR A 272 3.10 -2.32 -21.94
N GLU A 273 3.23 -3.55 -21.42
CA GLU A 273 2.19 -4.25 -20.68
C GLU A 273 2.71 -4.63 -19.27
N PRO A 274 2.52 -3.78 -18.24
CA PRO A 274 3.22 -3.91 -16.96
C PRO A 274 3.00 -5.26 -16.29
N ASN A 275 1.76 -5.77 -16.28
CA ASN A 275 1.40 -7.05 -15.67
C ASN A 275 2.15 -8.26 -16.29
N ILE A 276 2.63 -8.13 -17.53
CA ILE A 276 3.47 -9.16 -18.18
C ILE A 276 4.95 -8.92 -17.83
N ILE A 277 5.45 -7.69 -17.97
CA ILE A 277 6.86 -7.34 -17.77
C ILE A 277 7.28 -7.53 -16.32
N GLU A 278 6.55 -6.96 -15.35
CA GLU A 278 6.88 -6.98 -13.90
C GLU A 278 6.92 -8.41 -13.31
N GLN A 279 6.22 -9.36 -13.94
CA GLN A 279 6.12 -10.73 -13.47
C GLN A 279 7.51 -11.41 -13.39
N GLY A 280 7.76 -12.17 -12.32
CA GLY A 280 8.96 -13.02 -12.20
C GLY A 280 10.28 -12.29 -11.89
N TRP A 281 10.47 -11.02 -12.27
CA TRP A 281 11.70 -10.26 -11.96
C TRP A 281 11.99 -10.25 -10.47
N TYR A 282 10.97 -10.03 -9.64
CA TYR A 282 11.13 -10.05 -8.18
C TYR A 282 11.62 -11.40 -7.65
N ASN A 283 10.98 -12.49 -8.08
CA ASN A 283 11.34 -13.84 -7.67
C ASN A 283 12.78 -14.19 -8.10
N TRP A 284 13.22 -13.70 -9.26
CA TRP A 284 14.59 -13.87 -9.73
C TRP A 284 15.59 -13.04 -8.91
N TRP A 285 15.32 -11.76 -8.63
CA TRP A 285 16.16 -10.93 -7.75
C TRP A 285 16.32 -11.52 -6.34
N GLU A 286 15.23 -12.03 -5.78
CA GLU A 286 15.19 -12.67 -4.45
C GLU A 286 15.93 -14.02 -4.44
N THR A 287 15.68 -14.90 -5.43
CA THR A 287 16.36 -16.20 -5.56
C THR A 287 17.86 -16.05 -5.78
N LYS A 288 18.29 -14.96 -6.42
CA LYS A 288 19.70 -14.60 -6.62
C LYS A 288 20.34 -13.87 -5.43
N GLY A 289 19.56 -13.48 -4.42
CA GLY A 289 20.05 -12.76 -3.26
C GLY A 289 20.58 -11.35 -3.55
N PHE A 290 20.24 -10.72 -4.68
CA PHE A 290 20.82 -9.42 -5.08
C PHE A 290 20.47 -8.26 -4.13
N PHE A 291 19.55 -8.46 -3.19
CA PHE A 291 19.24 -7.49 -2.13
C PHE A 291 20.27 -7.50 -0.98
N GLU A 292 21.10 -8.54 -0.86
CA GLU A 292 22.07 -8.75 0.22
C GLU A 292 23.37 -7.95 0.03
N LYS A 293 23.92 -7.44 1.13
CA LYS A 293 25.13 -6.59 1.14
C LYS A 293 26.37 -7.24 0.51
N SER A 294 26.45 -8.56 0.52
CA SER A 294 27.54 -9.38 -0.03
C SER A 294 27.59 -9.40 -1.56
N ASN A 295 26.52 -9.01 -2.25
CA ASN A 295 26.43 -9.06 -3.71
C ASN A 295 26.77 -7.71 -4.40
N VAL A 296 27.25 -6.71 -3.65
CA VAL A 296 27.73 -5.43 -4.22
C VAL A 296 29.13 -5.64 -4.82
N PRO A 297 29.33 -5.54 -6.15
CA PRO A 297 30.64 -5.79 -6.76
C PRO A 297 31.64 -4.69 -6.40
N ASN A 298 32.89 -5.09 -6.11
CA ASN A 298 34.05 -4.20 -5.89
C ASN A 298 33.71 -2.93 -5.09
N SER A 299 33.39 -3.10 -3.81
CA SER A 299 33.05 -1.96 -2.95
C SER A 299 34.28 -1.10 -2.68
N ASP A 300 34.41 -0.01 -3.42
CA ASP A 300 35.39 1.08 -3.23
C ASP A 300 35.17 1.86 -1.89
N VAL A 301 34.24 1.42 -1.02
CA VAL A 301 33.73 2.17 0.13
C VAL A 301 33.71 1.26 1.36
N SER A 302 34.30 1.71 2.47
CA SER A 302 34.34 0.97 3.75
C SER A 302 32.99 0.87 4.45
N ASP A 303 32.11 1.84 4.21
CA ASP A 303 30.97 2.14 5.08
C ASP A 303 29.69 1.47 4.58
N ASN A 304 29.07 0.64 5.43
CA ASN A 304 27.81 -0.02 5.11
C ASN A 304 26.65 1.00 5.13
N PHE A 305 25.79 0.98 4.10
CA PHE A 305 24.54 1.74 4.12
C PHE A 305 23.42 0.91 4.75
N VAL A 306 22.97 1.29 5.95
CA VAL A 306 21.93 0.57 6.71
C VAL A 306 20.75 1.47 7.04
N MET A 307 19.54 0.96 6.79
CA MET A 307 18.28 1.64 7.06
C MET A 307 17.21 0.61 7.45
N LEU A 308 16.34 0.97 8.39
CA LEU A 308 15.18 0.15 8.78
C LEU A 308 13.92 0.64 8.06
N THR A 309 13.02 -0.26 7.67
CA THR A 309 11.65 0.13 7.30
C THR A 309 10.88 0.59 8.53
N PRO A 310 10.06 1.66 8.46
CA PRO A 310 8.91 1.85 9.34
C PRO A 310 8.04 0.59 9.28
N PRO A 311 7.97 -0.21 10.36
CA PRO A 311 7.39 -1.55 10.30
C PRO A 311 5.87 -1.44 10.18
N PRO A 312 5.22 -1.95 9.11
CA PRO A 312 3.78 -1.78 8.95
C PRO A 312 3.00 -2.52 10.05
N ASN A 313 2.07 -1.81 10.68
CA ASN A 313 1.16 -2.35 11.68
C ASN A 313 0.31 -3.49 11.08
N VAL A 314 0.30 -4.68 11.69
CA VAL A 314 -0.44 -5.86 11.19
C VAL A 314 -1.97 -5.74 11.42
N THR A 315 -2.56 -4.73 10.78
CA THR A 315 -3.95 -4.24 10.93
C THR A 315 -4.72 -4.33 9.61
N GLY A 316 -4.36 -5.31 8.76
CA GLY A 316 -4.80 -5.39 7.37
C GLY A 316 -3.91 -4.60 6.40
N ASN A 317 -4.35 -4.48 5.15
CA ASN A 317 -3.55 -4.07 3.99
C ASN A 317 -2.78 -2.73 4.13
N LEU A 318 -1.71 -2.62 3.35
CA LEU A 318 -1.05 -1.36 3.00
C LEU A 318 -1.94 -0.48 2.13
N HIS A 319 -1.60 0.81 2.05
CA HIS A 319 -2.24 1.84 1.23
C HIS A 319 -1.20 2.75 0.57
N ILE A 320 -1.58 3.61 -0.38
CA ILE A 320 -0.66 4.47 -1.15
C ILE A 320 0.36 5.25 -0.29
N GLY A 321 -0.03 5.76 0.88
CA GLY A 321 0.92 6.36 1.84
C GLY A 321 2.13 5.46 2.18
N HIS A 322 1.94 4.16 2.39
CA HIS A 322 3.03 3.20 2.57
C HIS A 322 3.82 3.01 1.26
N ALA A 323 3.13 2.97 0.11
CA ALA A 323 3.82 2.86 -1.17
C ALA A 323 4.74 4.06 -1.46
N LEU A 324 4.42 5.26 -0.97
CA LEU A 324 5.31 6.43 -1.03
C LEU A 324 6.59 6.17 -0.21
N THR A 325 6.43 5.83 1.08
CA THR A 325 7.52 5.49 2.01
C THR A 325 8.48 4.46 1.39
N PHE A 326 7.94 3.32 0.93
CA PHE A 326 8.76 2.26 0.34
C PHE A 326 9.31 2.61 -1.05
N SER A 327 8.71 3.55 -1.80
CA SER A 327 9.29 4.04 -3.07
C SER A 327 10.47 4.98 -2.85
N ILE A 328 10.39 5.88 -1.85
CA ILE A 328 11.49 6.77 -1.46
C ILE A 328 12.66 5.92 -0.95
N GLN A 329 12.38 5.01 0.00
CA GLN A 329 13.40 4.14 0.59
C GLN A 329 14.08 3.23 -0.44
N ASP A 330 13.30 2.54 -1.30
CA ASP A 330 13.89 1.66 -2.32
C ASP A 330 14.71 2.43 -3.37
N ALA A 331 14.33 3.67 -3.69
CA ALA A 331 15.13 4.51 -4.57
C ALA A 331 16.49 4.86 -3.95
N ILE A 332 16.53 5.32 -2.69
CA ILE A 332 17.78 5.62 -1.98
C ILE A 332 18.63 4.35 -1.85
N VAL A 333 18.01 3.22 -1.51
CA VAL A 333 18.66 1.90 -1.34
C VAL A 333 19.27 1.38 -2.65
N ARG A 334 18.53 1.45 -3.77
CA ARG A 334 19.05 1.08 -5.09
C ARG A 334 20.17 2.02 -5.52
N TRP A 335 20.03 3.33 -5.34
CA TRP A 335 21.08 4.30 -5.65
C TRP A 335 22.35 4.09 -4.82
N ARG A 336 22.25 3.83 -3.51
CA ARG A 336 23.40 3.52 -2.64
C ARG A 336 24.10 2.22 -3.06
N ARG A 337 23.33 1.16 -3.32
CA ARG A 337 23.82 -0.14 -3.82
C ARG A 337 24.57 0.02 -5.15
N MET A 338 23.96 0.69 -6.13
CA MET A 338 24.57 1.01 -7.44
C MET A 338 25.74 2.01 -7.33
N SER A 339 25.82 2.80 -6.25
CA SER A 339 26.93 3.73 -6.00
C SER A 339 28.16 3.07 -5.37
N GLY A 340 28.07 1.80 -4.98
CA GLY A 340 29.17 0.99 -4.41
C GLY A 340 29.06 0.67 -2.91
N TYR A 341 28.01 1.15 -2.21
CA TYR A 341 27.85 0.94 -0.77
C TYR A 341 27.30 -0.46 -0.46
N PRO A 342 27.91 -1.26 0.44
CA PRO A 342 27.32 -2.52 0.91
C PRO A 342 26.04 -2.20 1.67
N THR A 343 24.90 -2.55 1.07
CA THR A 343 23.60 -1.99 1.45
C THR A 343 22.71 -3.02 2.15
N SER A 344 22.11 -2.65 3.28
CA SER A 344 21.12 -3.47 3.99
C SER A 344 19.89 -2.63 4.38
N TRP A 345 18.78 -2.88 3.72
CA TRP A 345 17.48 -2.27 4.03
C TRP A 345 16.60 -3.32 4.70
N ILE A 346 16.42 -3.19 6.02
CA ILE A 346 15.92 -4.28 6.87
C ILE A 346 14.39 -4.15 7.01
N PRO A 347 13.60 -5.13 6.51
CA PRO A 347 12.15 -5.14 6.68
C PRO A 347 11.74 -5.54 8.10
N GLY A 348 10.59 -5.04 8.54
CA GLY A 348 9.89 -5.56 9.71
C GLY A 348 8.40 -5.29 9.70
N ILE A 349 7.69 -5.87 10.66
CA ILE A 349 6.25 -5.65 10.90
C ILE A 349 5.98 -5.44 12.40
N ASP A 350 5.03 -4.57 12.72
CA ASP A 350 4.69 -4.21 14.09
C ASP A 350 3.43 -4.94 14.57
N HIS A 351 3.53 -5.59 15.73
CA HIS A 351 2.40 -6.15 16.48
C HIS A 351 1.28 -5.14 16.74
N ALA A 352 1.60 -3.85 16.79
CA ALA A 352 0.72 -2.69 16.90
C ALA A 352 -0.26 -2.69 18.10
N GLY A 353 -0.04 -3.53 19.12
CA GLY A 353 -0.78 -3.58 20.39
C GLY A 353 -2.28 -3.32 20.27
N ILE A 354 -2.71 -2.16 20.77
CA ILE A 354 -4.11 -1.69 20.76
C ILE A 354 -4.74 -1.66 19.36
N GLY A 355 -3.95 -1.34 18.32
CA GLY A 355 -4.42 -1.27 16.94
C GLY A 355 -4.79 -2.64 16.39
N THR A 356 -3.98 -3.67 16.66
CA THR A 356 -4.29 -5.04 16.24
C THR A 356 -5.38 -5.64 17.13
N GLN A 357 -5.31 -5.45 18.45
CA GLN A 357 -6.33 -5.94 19.39
C GLN A 357 -7.73 -5.40 19.02
N SER A 358 -7.86 -4.08 18.81
CA SER A 358 -9.14 -3.46 18.49
C SER A 358 -9.72 -3.95 17.16
N VAL A 359 -8.89 -4.24 16.15
CA VAL A 359 -9.38 -4.77 14.87
C VAL A 359 -9.87 -6.21 15.02
N VAL A 360 -9.18 -7.05 15.80
CA VAL A 360 -9.59 -8.43 16.08
C VAL A 360 -10.86 -8.47 16.95
N GLU A 361 -10.97 -7.64 17.98
CA GLU A 361 -12.21 -7.50 18.77
C GLU A 361 -13.40 -7.05 17.91
N GLN A 362 -13.23 -6.03 17.07
CA GLN A 362 -14.29 -5.58 16.16
C GLN A 362 -14.71 -6.68 15.18
N LYS A 363 -13.76 -7.47 14.65
CA LYS A 363 -14.06 -8.63 13.79
C LYS A 363 -14.92 -9.66 14.53
N LEU A 364 -14.47 -10.10 15.71
CA LEU A 364 -15.17 -11.10 16.53
C LEU A 364 -16.59 -10.65 16.89
N PHE A 365 -16.78 -9.37 17.20
CA PHE A 365 -18.10 -8.80 17.48
C PHE A 365 -18.97 -8.61 16.22
N LYS A 366 -18.36 -8.30 15.07
CA LYS A 366 -19.05 -8.20 13.76
C LYS A 366 -19.60 -9.56 13.33
N GLU A 367 -18.75 -10.60 13.37
CA GLU A 367 -19.02 -11.96 12.90
C GLU A 367 -19.83 -12.79 13.91
N ASN A 368 -19.36 -12.88 15.16
CA ASN A 368 -19.86 -13.86 16.15
C ASN A 368 -20.59 -13.24 17.35
N LYS A 369 -20.64 -11.89 17.45
CA LYS A 369 -21.13 -11.12 18.62
C LYS A 369 -20.36 -11.33 19.93
N LEU A 370 -19.24 -12.05 19.90
CA LEU A 370 -18.36 -12.27 21.05
C LEU A 370 -17.40 -11.08 21.28
N THR A 371 -17.05 -10.84 22.53
CA THR A 371 -15.96 -9.95 22.97
C THR A 371 -14.71 -10.75 23.32
N ARG A 372 -13.59 -10.07 23.64
CA ARG A 372 -12.40 -10.76 24.20
C ARG A 372 -12.73 -11.48 25.52
N HIS A 373 -13.61 -10.92 26.33
CA HIS A 373 -13.91 -11.44 27.67
C HIS A 373 -14.71 -12.75 27.64
N ASP A 374 -15.56 -12.94 26.61
CA ASP A 374 -16.33 -14.18 26.42
C ASP A 374 -15.45 -15.35 25.92
N LEU A 375 -14.29 -15.05 25.31
CA LEU A 375 -13.32 -16.05 24.83
C LEU A 375 -12.23 -16.40 25.86
N GLY A 376 -11.92 -15.48 26.78
CA GLY A 376 -10.76 -15.58 27.66
C GLY A 376 -9.43 -15.24 26.98
N ARG A 377 -8.39 -15.01 27.79
CA ARG A 377 -7.12 -14.40 27.34
C ARG A 377 -6.35 -15.27 26.34
N GLU A 378 -6.30 -16.57 26.55
CA GLU A 378 -5.51 -17.51 25.74
C GLU A 378 -6.10 -17.68 24.33
N ALA A 379 -7.37 -18.06 24.22
CA ALA A 379 -8.06 -18.21 22.94
C ALA A 379 -8.13 -16.89 22.16
N PHE A 380 -8.27 -15.74 22.84
CA PHE A 380 -8.18 -14.44 22.17
C PHE A 380 -6.79 -14.18 21.59
N ILE A 381 -5.71 -14.47 22.32
CA ILE A 381 -4.34 -14.30 21.82
C ILE A 381 -4.06 -15.22 20.62
N GLU A 382 -4.60 -16.44 20.59
CA GLU A 382 -4.53 -17.34 19.43
C GLU A 382 -5.21 -16.74 18.18
N GLN A 383 -6.38 -16.11 18.35
CA GLN A 383 -7.06 -15.38 17.25
C GLN A 383 -6.21 -14.20 16.74
N VAL A 384 -5.49 -13.51 17.62
CA VAL A 384 -4.58 -12.42 17.20
C VAL A 384 -3.34 -12.96 16.47
N TRP A 385 -2.75 -14.08 16.90
CA TRP A 385 -1.67 -14.74 16.16
C TRP A 385 -2.12 -15.24 14.79
N THR A 386 -3.32 -15.81 14.71
CA THR A 386 -3.94 -16.24 13.44
C THR A 386 -4.15 -15.05 12.50
N TRP A 387 -4.69 -13.95 13.02
CA TRP A 387 -4.81 -12.67 12.30
C TRP A 387 -3.45 -12.15 11.82
N ARG A 388 -2.41 -12.19 12.67
CA ARG A 388 -1.03 -11.77 12.34
C ARG A 388 -0.46 -12.55 11.18
N LYS A 389 -0.66 -13.87 11.14
CA LYS A 389 -0.18 -14.73 10.05
C LYS A 389 -0.82 -14.33 8.72
N THR A 390 -2.15 -14.36 8.65
CA THR A 390 -2.90 -14.06 7.40
C THR A 390 -2.65 -12.66 6.84
N HIS A 391 -2.46 -11.64 7.69
CA HIS A 391 -2.28 -10.26 7.22
C HIS A 391 -0.80 -9.85 7.05
N GLY A 392 0.12 -10.41 7.83
CA GLY A 392 1.55 -10.18 7.67
C GLY A 392 2.05 -10.68 6.32
N ASP A 393 1.65 -11.91 5.94
CA ASP A 393 2.05 -12.52 4.66
C ASP A 393 1.55 -11.70 3.46
N ARG A 394 0.34 -11.10 3.55
CA ARG A 394 -0.19 -10.18 2.54
C ARG A 394 0.58 -8.86 2.47
N ILE A 395 1.00 -8.30 3.61
CA ILE A 395 1.83 -7.07 3.64
C ILE A 395 3.14 -7.32 2.89
N PHE A 396 3.79 -8.46 3.10
CA PHE A 396 5.02 -8.79 2.37
C PHE A 396 4.76 -8.90 0.87
N GLU A 397 3.71 -9.59 0.42
CA GLU A 397 3.36 -9.68 -1.01
C GLU A 397 3.09 -8.30 -1.64
N GLN A 398 2.42 -7.38 -0.92
CA GLN A 398 2.24 -6.00 -1.40
C GLN A 398 3.58 -5.28 -1.61
N LEU A 399 4.58 -5.51 -0.75
CA LEU A 399 5.93 -4.94 -0.89
C LEU A 399 6.75 -5.60 -2.01
N LYS A 400 6.60 -6.92 -2.21
CA LYS A 400 7.21 -7.66 -3.33
C LYS A 400 6.67 -7.17 -4.67
N ARG A 401 5.35 -7.02 -4.80
CA ARG A 401 4.70 -6.44 -6.00
C ARG A 401 5.08 -4.98 -6.26
N LEU A 402 5.41 -4.20 -5.24
CA LEU A 402 5.97 -2.84 -5.38
C LEU A 402 7.46 -2.83 -5.80
N GLY A 403 8.12 -3.99 -5.83
CA GLY A 403 9.53 -4.10 -6.22
C GLY A 403 10.53 -3.67 -5.16
N ALA A 404 10.17 -3.66 -3.87
CA ALA A 404 11.05 -3.20 -2.79
C ALA A 404 12.26 -4.15 -2.57
N SER A 405 13.49 -3.67 -2.73
CA SER A 405 14.74 -4.46 -2.65
C SER A 405 15.21 -4.78 -1.22
N LEU A 406 14.28 -5.33 -0.43
CA LEU A 406 14.39 -5.57 1.01
C LEU A 406 15.28 -6.77 1.36
N HIS A 407 16.03 -6.64 2.47
CA HIS A 407 16.89 -7.68 3.01
C HIS A 407 16.09 -8.70 3.86
N TRP A 408 15.34 -9.58 3.20
CA TRP A 408 14.41 -10.53 3.85
C TRP A 408 15.04 -11.46 4.90
N LYS A 409 16.35 -11.76 4.81
CA LYS A 409 17.06 -12.52 5.86
C LYS A 409 17.15 -11.79 7.20
N GLY A 410 17.01 -10.46 7.20
CA GLY A 410 16.92 -9.63 8.41
C GLY A 410 15.49 -9.35 8.88
N LEU A 411 14.47 -9.99 8.31
CA LEU A 411 13.07 -9.73 8.64
C LEU A 411 12.79 -9.93 10.14
N PHE A 412 12.26 -8.89 10.79
CA PHE A 412 11.85 -8.94 12.19
C PHE A 412 10.34 -8.77 12.39
N PHE A 413 9.86 -9.26 13.52
CA PHE A 413 8.54 -8.93 14.06
C PHE A 413 8.73 -8.44 15.50
N THR A 414 8.06 -7.36 15.90
CA THR A 414 8.31 -6.72 17.21
C THR A 414 8.15 -7.68 18.40
N MET A 415 7.23 -8.66 18.32
CA MET A 415 7.03 -9.72 19.33
C MET A 415 7.61 -11.09 18.93
N ASP A 416 8.66 -11.15 18.11
CA ASP A 416 9.47 -12.38 17.98
C ASP A 416 10.42 -12.55 19.18
N GLU A 417 11.07 -13.72 19.31
CA GLU A 417 11.88 -14.06 20.49
C GLU A 417 13.09 -13.10 20.69
N PRO A 418 13.96 -12.81 19.70
CA PRO A 418 15.07 -11.87 19.88
C PRO A 418 14.60 -10.46 20.28
N ARG A 419 13.57 -9.92 19.62
CA ARG A 419 13.03 -8.59 19.94
C ARG A 419 12.38 -8.57 21.32
N SER A 420 11.63 -9.60 21.68
CA SER A 420 11.01 -9.72 23.01
C SER A 420 12.06 -9.81 24.13
N LYS A 421 13.14 -10.55 23.93
CA LYS A 421 14.28 -10.60 24.87
C LYS A 421 14.92 -9.22 25.05
N ALA A 422 15.14 -8.48 23.96
CA ALA A 422 15.67 -7.12 24.00
C ALA A 422 14.75 -6.17 24.79
N VAL A 423 13.44 -6.24 24.56
CA VAL A 423 12.42 -5.46 25.29
C VAL A 423 12.41 -5.77 26.79
N THR A 424 12.41 -7.05 27.15
CA THR A 424 12.44 -7.50 28.56
C THR A 424 13.70 -7.02 29.28
N ASN A 425 14.87 -7.20 28.67
CA ASN A 425 16.14 -6.81 29.30
C ASN A 425 16.32 -5.28 29.36
N ALA A 426 15.88 -4.54 28.33
CA ALA A 426 15.84 -3.08 28.34
C ALA A 426 14.95 -2.54 29.47
N PHE A 427 13.76 -3.13 29.68
CA PHE A 427 12.89 -2.77 30.80
C PHE A 427 13.56 -3.07 32.15
N ILE A 428 14.12 -4.28 32.34
CA ILE A 428 14.75 -4.68 33.61
C ILE A 428 15.87 -3.69 33.99
N ARG A 429 16.71 -3.32 33.02
CA ARG A 429 17.76 -2.32 33.24
C ARG A 429 17.19 -0.94 33.59
N LEU A 430 16.19 -0.45 32.88
CA LEU A 430 15.56 0.85 33.19
C LEU A 430 14.85 0.85 34.56
N PHE A 431 14.39 -0.30 35.04
CA PHE A 431 13.86 -0.48 36.39
C PHE A 431 14.98 -0.48 37.45
N GLU A 432 16.08 -1.20 37.20
CA GLU A 432 17.27 -1.25 38.06
C GLU A 432 17.96 0.13 38.17
N ASP A 433 17.99 0.89 37.06
CA ASP A 433 18.51 2.26 36.98
C ASP A 433 17.55 3.33 37.58
N GLY A 434 16.36 2.95 38.07
CA GLY A 434 15.37 3.86 38.66
C GLY A 434 14.66 4.80 37.67
N MET A 435 14.83 4.56 36.36
CA MET A 435 14.22 5.31 35.26
C MET A 435 12.77 4.92 35.03
N VAL A 436 12.40 3.67 35.29
CA VAL A 436 11.00 3.20 35.34
C VAL A 436 10.51 3.22 36.78
N TYR A 437 9.32 3.78 37.00
CA TYR A 437 8.67 3.86 38.30
C TYR A 437 7.15 3.65 38.18
N ARG A 438 6.48 3.44 39.32
CA ARG A 438 5.03 3.24 39.40
C ARG A 438 4.38 4.45 40.09
N ASP A 439 3.27 4.95 39.55
CA ASP A 439 2.57 6.11 40.10
C ASP A 439 1.05 6.03 39.79
N THR A 440 0.22 6.67 40.61
CA THR A 440 -1.24 6.72 40.45
C THR A 440 -1.67 8.09 39.95
N ARG A 441 -1.99 8.19 38.66
CA ARG A 441 -2.38 9.44 38.00
C ARG A 441 -3.73 9.29 37.30
N PHE A 442 -4.30 10.42 36.90
CA PHE A 442 -5.37 10.42 35.92
C PHE A 442 -4.84 9.92 34.59
N VAL A 443 -5.59 9.01 33.98
CA VAL A 443 -5.34 8.46 32.65
C VAL A 443 -6.60 8.58 31.81
N ASN A 444 -6.43 8.77 30.50
CA ASN A 444 -7.52 8.74 29.54
C ASN A 444 -7.97 7.28 29.39
N TRP A 445 -9.06 6.90 30.06
CA TRP A 445 -9.54 5.52 30.06
C TRP A 445 -10.64 5.32 29.02
N CYS A 446 -10.47 4.35 28.11
CA CYS A 446 -11.52 3.96 27.17
C CYS A 446 -12.33 2.79 27.75
N CYS A 447 -13.51 3.07 28.29
CA CYS A 447 -14.39 2.06 28.86
C CYS A 447 -14.74 0.93 27.87
N ALA A 448 -14.93 1.26 26.58
CA ALA A 448 -15.19 0.25 25.55
C ALA A 448 -14.01 -0.72 25.27
N LEU A 449 -12.75 -0.33 25.54
CA LEU A 449 -11.57 -1.20 25.37
C LEU A 449 -10.99 -1.69 26.70
N GLU A 450 -11.44 -1.13 27.82
CA GLU A 450 -10.93 -1.36 29.17
C GLU A 450 -9.40 -1.23 29.25
N THR A 451 -8.86 -0.12 28.72
CA THR A 451 -7.44 0.24 28.75
C THR A 451 -7.22 1.75 28.81
N VAL A 452 -6.04 2.13 29.31
CA VAL A 452 -5.44 3.46 29.11
C VAL A 452 -5.18 3.72 27.62
N ILE A 453 -5.49 4.96 27.22
CA ILE A 453 -5.24 5.60 25.94
C ILE A 453 -4.21 6.73 26.19
N SER A 454 -3.28 6.96 25.27
CA SER A 454 -2.37 8.11 25.36
C SER A 454 -3.08 9.43 25.02
N ASP A 455 -2.65 10.59 25.56
CA ASP A 455 -3.30 11.90 25.31
C ASP A 455 -3.47 12.25 23.82
N ILE A 456 -2.60 11.68 22.98
CA ILE A 456 -2.50 11.90 21.55
C ILE A 456 -3.22 10.84 20.70
N GLU A 457 -3.83 9.85 21.35
CA GLU A 457 -4.85 8.95 20.78
C GLU A 457 -6.28 9.36 21.19
N VAL A 458 -6.43 10.52 21.85
CA VAL A 458 -7.72 11.14 22.16
C VAL A 458 -8.08 12.14 21.07
N ASP A 459 -9.14 11.83 20.33
CA ASP A 459 -9.76 12.80 19.42
C ASP A 459 -10.64 13.76 20.24
N TYR A 460 -10.59 15.05 19.92
CA TYR A 460 -11.39 16.06 20.62
C TYR A 460 -12.43 16.68 19.71
N GLN A 461 -13.70 16.59 20.10
CA GLN A 461 -14.82 17.19 19.38
C GLN A 461 -15.42 18.36 20.17
N THR A 462 -15.48 19.55 19.59
CA THR A 462 -16.27 20.65 20.12
C THR A 462 -17.75 20.42 19.80
N ILE A 463 -18.61 20.58 20.82
CA ILE A 463 -20.05 20.41 20.75
C ILE A 463 -20.71 21.69 21.28
N ASP A 464 -21.17 22.58 20.40
CA ASP A 464 -21.62 23.93 20.79
C ASP A 464 -23.02 23.99 21.43
N LYS A 465 -23.82 22.93 21.26
CA LYS A 465 -25.21 22.84 21.72
C LYS A 465 -25.61 21.40 21.95
N ARG A 466 -26.76 21.19 22.60
CA ARG A 466 -27.35 19.88 22.87
C ARG A 466 -27.31 18.97 21.64
N THR A 467 -26.55 17.88 21.76
CA THR A 467 -26.27 16.91 20.70
C THR A 467 -26.35 15.50 21.28
N PHE A 468 -26.77 14.52 20.47
CA PHE A 468 -26.78 13.12 20.85
C PHE A 468 -25.68 12.37 20.09
N LEU A 469 -24.66 11.87 20.81
CA LEU A 469 -23.58 11.09 20.22
C LEU A 469 -23.92 9.60 20.27
N LYS A 470 -23.76 8.88 19.15
CA LYS A 470 -23.86 7.41 19.13
C LYS A 470 -22.52 6.81 19.54
N LEU A 471 -22.48 6.19 20.71
CA LEU A 471 -21.29 5.55 21.29
C LEU A 471 -21.25 4.05 20.96
N PRO A 472 -20.07 3.40 20.98
CA PRO A 472 -19.96 1.95 20.83
C PRO A 472 -20.75 1.20 21.91
N ARG A 473 -21.20 -0.01 21.55
CA ARG A 473 -22.02 -0.93 22.37
C ARG A 473 -23.36 -0.34 22.87
N ARG A 474 -23.86 0.77 22.30
CA ARG A 474 -25.12 1.41 22.69
C ARG A 474 -26.00 1.76 21.49
N ASP A 475 -27.30 1.46 21.58
CA ASP A 475 -28.28 1.79 20.53
C ASP A 475 -28.87 3.21 20.69
N LYS A 476 -29.15 3.62 21.93
CA LYS A 476 -29.51 5.01 22.26
C LYS A 476 -28.30 5.94 22.11
N GLY A 477 -28.53 7.14 21.60
CA GLY A 477 -27.53 8.22 21.61
C GLY A 477 -27.40 8.85 22.99
N VAL A 478 -26.19 9.22 23.39
CA VAL A 478 -25.87 9.88 24.66
C VAL A 478 -25.94 11.39 24.52
N GLU A 479 -26.68 12.04 25.42
CA GLU A 479 -26.82 13.51 25.43
C GLU A 479 -25.54 14.21 25.95
N VAL A 480 -25.04 15.17 25.17
CA VAL A 480 -23.90 16.06 25.46
C VAL A 480 -24.21 17.49 24.97
N GLY A 481 -23.33 18.46 25.24
CA GLY A 481 -23.57 19.88 24.89
C GLY A 481 -24.62 20.57 25.77
N VAL A 482 -24.78 20.07 27.00
CA VAL A 482 -25.75 20.54 28.00
C VAL A 482 -25.08 20.78 29.34
N LEU A 483 -25.51 21.83 30.03
CA LEU A 483 -25.14 22.12 31.41
C LEU A 483 -26.39 21.98 32.29
N HIS A 484 -26.42 20.94 33.11
CA HIS A 484 -27.47 20.68 34.08
C HIS A 484 -27.29 21.57 35.31
N LYS A 485 -28.40 21.98 35.93
CA LYS A 485 -28.42 22.67 37.23
C LYS A 485 -29.26 21.86 38.22
N PHE A 486 -28.79 21.75 39.46
CA PHE A 486 -29.53 21.13 40.56
C PHE A 486 -29.08 21.69 41.90
N ALA A 487 -29.92 21.51 42.92
CA ALA A 487 -29.71 21.99 44.29
C ALA A 487 -29.22 20.88 45.23
N TYR A 488 -28.32 21.24 46.14
CA TYR A 488 -28.13 20.51 47.40
C TYR A 488 -28.87 21.22 48.53
N PRO A 489 -29.61 20.49 49.39
CA PRO A 489 -30.07 21.00 50.67
C PRO A 489 -28.90 21.40 51.58
N ILE A 490 -29.02 22.54 52.23
CA ILE A 490 -28.24 22.96 53.39
C ILE A 490 -29.18 22.87 54.60
N VAL A 491 -28.68 22.31 55.71
CA VAL A 491 -29.42 22.26 56.98
C VAL A 491 -28.64 23.05 58.01
N ASP A 492 -29.21 24.18 58.45
CA ASP A 492 -28.71 24.88 59.63
C ASP A 492 -29.22 24.21 60.93
N ASN A 493 -28.63 24.58 62.06
CA ASN A 493 -29.05 24.07 63.38
C ASN A 493 -30.34 24.75 63.91
N SER A 494 -31.04 25.54 63.09
CA SER A 494 -32.24 26.30 63.46
C SER A 494 -33.51 25.84 62.72
N GLY A 495 -33.38 24.94 61.75
CA GLY A 495 -34.49 24.39 60.96
C GLY A 495 -34.78 25.13 59.65
N ASN A 496 -33.96 26.09 59.24
CA ASN A 496 -34.14 26.77 57.95
C ASN A 496 -33.60 25.92 56.81
N TYR A 497 -34.44 25.69 55.80
CA TYR A 497 -34.04 25.04 54.55
C TYR A 497 -33.45 26.08 53.59
N GLN A 498 -32.16 25.94 53.26
CA GLN A 498 -31.47 26.75 52.25
C GLN A 498 -30.94 25.82 51.14
N GLU A 499 -30.82 26.31 49.91
CA GLU A 499 -30.29 25.53 48.79
C GLU A 499 -28.99 26.11 48.23
N LEU A 500 -28.05 25.23 47.85
CA LEU A 500 -26.88 25.56 47.04
C LEU A 500 -27.04 24.95 45.65
N ILE A 501 -27.23 25.80 44.63
CA ILE A 501 -27.39 25.36 43.24
C ILE A 501 -26.03 25.30 42.55
N VAL A 502 -25.66 24.13 42.05
CA VAL A 502 -24.46 23.90 41.24
C VAL A 502 -24.80 23.74 39.75
N ALA A 503 -23.78 23.80 38.90
CA ALA A 503 -23.87 23.46 37.49
C ALA A 503 -22.89 22.34 37.11
N THR A 504 -23.30 21.40 36.24
CA THR A 504 -22.42 20.30 35.76
C THR A 504 -22.85 19.78 34.38
N THR A 505 -21.88 19.36 33.56
CA THR A 505 -22.10 18.61 32.31
C THR A 505 -22.22 17.10 32.55
N ARG A 506 -21.87 16.63 33.75
CA ARG A 506 -21.80 15.22 34.16
C ARG A 506 -22.61 14.98 35.44
N ILE A 507 -23.94 15.06 35.36
CA ILE A 507 -24.79 14.94 36.55
C ILE A 507 -24.76 13.55 37.19
N GLU A 508 -24.41 12.50 36.43
CA GLU A 508 -24.19 11.14 36.93
C GLU A 508 -23.05 11.05 37.97
N THR A 509 -22.05 11.94 37.88
CA THR A 509 -20.88 11.90 38.78
C THR A 509 -21.20 12.32 40.22
N ILE A 510 -22.40 12.87 40.48
CA ILE A 510 -22.86 13.31 41.81
C ILE A 510 -22.63 12.24 42.90
N LEU A 511 -22.77 10.95 42.55
CA LEU A 511 -22.64 9.84 43.50
C LEU A 511 -21.22 9.68 44.10
N GLY A 512 -20.20 10.30 43.49
CA GLY A 512 -18.83 10.33 44.01
C GLY A 512 -18.44 11.65 44.67
N ASP A 513 -19.39 12.56 44.89
CA ASP A 513 -19.10 13.89 45.43
C ASP A 513 -18.54 13.83 46.86
N SER A 514 -17.54 14.66 47.10
CA SER A 514 -16.85 14.77 48.38
C SER A 514 -16.89 16.19 48.99
N ALA A 515 -17.29 17.20 48.19
CA ALA A 515 -17.55 18.58 48.64
C ALA A 515 -18.36 19.34 47.56
N VAL A 516 -18.74 20.59 47.88
CA VAL A 516 -19.01 21.64 46.88
C VAL A 516 -18.03 22.79 47.10
N ALA A 517 -17.41 23.30 46.05
CA ALA A 517 -16.54 24.47 46.12
C ALA A 517 -17.28 25.76 45.72
N VAL A 518 -16.96 26.86 46.40
CA VAL A 518 -17.35 28.24 46.04
C VAL A 518 -16.10 29.12 45.98
N HIS A 519 -16.16 30.24 45.28
CA HIS A 519 -15.06 31.22 45.28
C HIS A 519 -15.08 32.04 46.59
N PRO A 520 -13.94 32.18 47.33
CA PRO A 520 -13.91 32.82 48.65
C PRO A 520 -14.35 34.29 48.68
N GLU A 521 -14.32 34.98 47.54
CA GLU A 521 -14.75 36.39 47.42
C GLU A 521 -16.18 36.55 46.88
N ASP A 522 -16.91 35.46 46.61
CA ASP A 522 -18.25 35.53 46.01
C ASP A 522 -19.30 36.00 47.03
N PRO A 523 -19.88 37.21 46.89
CA PRO A 523 -20.84 37.75 47.85
C PRO A 523 -22.14 36.93 47.93
N ARG A 524 -22.43 36.07 46.95
CA ARG A 524 -23.58 35.15 46.97
C ARG A 524 -23.42 34.03 48.01
N TYR A 525 -22.17 33.68 48.34
CA TYR A 525 -21.85 32.45 49.07
C TYR A 525 -21.04 32.66 50.36
N GLN A 526 -20.68 33.90 50.73
CA GLN A 526 -20.01 34.21 51.99
C GLN A 526 -20.72 33.66 53.24
N SER A 527 -22.06 33.63 53.23
CA SER A 527 -22.88 33.06 54.32
C SER A 527 -22.90 31.52 54.38
N LEU A 528 -22.18 30.85 53.47
CA LEU A 528 -22.06 29.39 53.34
C LEU A 528 -20.65 28.86 53.63
N HIS A 529 -19.65 29.73 53.82
CA HIS A 529 -18.27 29.30 54.08
C HIS A 529 -18.20 28.41 55.33
N GLY A 530 -17.67 27.19 55.17
CA GLY A 530 -17.55 26.22 56.26
C GLY A 530 -18.87 25.56 56.70
N LYS A 531 -20.00 25.82 56.02
CA LYS A 531 -21.24 25.03 56.22
C LYS A 531 -21.16 23.69 55.48
N GLU A 532 -22.12 22.83 55.76
CA GLU A 532 -22.30 21.54 55.10
C GLU A 532 -23.58 21.52 54.25
N ILE A 533 -23.53 20.76 53.16
CA ILE A 533 -24.68 20.30 52.38
C ILE A 533 -25.06 18.86 52.77
N ILE A 534 -26.30 18.46 52.50
CA ILE A 534 -26.72 17.05 52.51
C ILE A 534 -26.72 16.52 51.07
N HIS A 535 -25.97 15.45 50.83
CA HIS A 535 -25.92 14.80 49.52
C HIS A 535 -27.27 14.13 49.17
N PRO A 536 -27.89 14.38 47.99
CA PRO A 536 -29.28 14.01 47.72
C PRO A 536 -29.58 12.50 47.80
N PHE A 537 -28.61 11.66 47.45
CA PHE A 537 -28.78 10.20 47.42
C PHE A 537 -28.34 9.55 48.74
N SER A 538 -27.03 9.52 49.01
CA SER A 538 -26.45 8.86 50.20
C SER A 538 -26.74 9.54 51.55
N LYS A 539 -27.39 10.71 51.57
CA LYS A 539 -27.74 11.53 52.75
C LYS A 539 -26.57 11.92 53.67
N LYS A 540 -25.33 11.68 53.25
CA LYS A 540 -24.12 12.13 53.95
C LYS A 540 -24.05 13.66 53.96
N ARG A 541 -23.51 14.22 55.03
CA ARG A 541 -23.06 15.61 55.08
C ARG A 541 -21.75 15.74 54.29
N LEU A 542 -21.62 16.77 53.46
CA LEU A 542 -20.40 17.11 52.73
C LEU A 542 -20.05 18.60 52.95
N PRO A 543 -18.77 18.97 53.07
CA PRO A 543 -18.36 20.35 53.34
C PRO A 543 -18.53 21.27 52.12
N ILE A 544 -18.77 22.55 52.38
CA ILE A 544 -18.62 23.64 51.42
C ILE A 544 -17.20 24.21 51.58
N VAL A 545 -16.35 24.01 50.57
CA VAL A 545 -14.95 24.48 50.55
C VAL A 545 -14.81 25.78 49.77
N CYS A 546 -13.78 26.58 50.07
CA CYS A 546 -13.50 27.84 49.40
C CYS A 546 -12.22 27.70 48.55
N ASP A 547 -12.35 27.64 47.23
CA ASP A 547 -11.24 27.37 46.31
C ASP A 547 -11.25 28.35 45.13
N SER A 548 -10.34 29.34 45.16
CA SER A 548 -10.19 30.36 44.11
C SER A 548 -9.41 29.90 42.87
N ILE A 549 -8.90 28.67 42.85
CA ILE A 549 -8.14 28.10 41.73
C ILE A 549 -9.07 27.27 40.83
N LEU A 550 -10.10 26.64 41.41
CA LEU A 550 -11.10 25.86 40.68
C LEU A 550 -12.34 26.68 40.27
N VAL A 551 -12.81 27.59 41.13
CA VAL A 551 -14.14 28.20 40.96
C VAL A 551 -14.06 29.57 40.29
N ASP A 552 -14.47 29.63 39.03
CA ASP A 552 -14.85 30.89 38.39
C ASP A 552 -16.26 31.32 38.85
N LYS A 553 -16.34 32.50 39.46
CA LYS A 553 -17.58 33.13 39.93
C LYS A 553 -18.54 33.49 38.78
N GLU A 554 -18.04 33.80 37.59
CA GLU A 554 -18.89 34.15 36.44
C GLU A 554 -19.46 32.91 35.74
N PHE A 555 -18.89 31.72 36.00
CA PHE A 555 -19.27 30.48 35.33
C PHE A 555 -20.43 29.73 36.02
N GLY A 556 -21.48 29.43 35.25
CA GLY A 556 -22.55 28.49 35.60
C GLY A 556 -23.48 28.96 36.73
N THR A 557 -22.99 28.92 37.97
CA THR A 557 -23.61 29.49 39.18
C THR A 557 -22.59 30.15 40.13
N GLY A 558 -21.29 29.95 39.95
CA GLY A 558 -20.25 30.25 40.96
C GLY A 558 -20.09 29.17 42.05
N ALA A 559 -20.75 28.01 41.90
CA ALA A 559 -20.60 26.87 42.81
C ALA A 559 -20.42 25.56 42.01
N VAL A 560 -19.40 24.77 42.38
CA VAL A 560 -18.93 23.59 41.62
C VAL A 560 -18.97 22.35 42.52
N LYS A 561 -19.65 21.29 42.09
CA LYS A 561 -19.65 20.00 42.79
C LYS A 561 -18.35 19.22 42.56
N ILE A 562 -17.74 18.71 43.63
CA ILE A 562 -16.37 18.16 43.62
C ILE A 562 -16.41 16.63 43.67
N THR A 563 -16.05 15.97 42.56
CA THR A 563 -15.98 14.50 42.41
C THR A 563 -14.54 14.02 42.11
N PRO A 564 -13.66 13.89 43.13
CA PRO A 564 -12.20 13.80 42.91
C PRO A 564 -11.68 12.54 42.21
N GLY A 565 -12.54 11.54 41.98
CA GLY A 565 -12.18 10.33 41.23
C GLY A 565 -12.34 10.43 39.71
N HIS A 566 -13.01 11.47 39.19
CA HIS A 566 -13.55 11.51 37.81
C HIS A 566 -13.27 12.82 37.05
N ASP A 567 -12.61 13.80 37.70
CA ASP A 567 -12.10 15.01 37.05
C ASP A 567 -10.72 15.42 37.61
N PRO A 568 -9.72 15.72 36.76
CA PRO A 568 -8.37 16.09 37.20
C PRO A 568 -8.25 17.42 37.96
N ASN A 569 -9.24 18.31 37.88
CA ASN A 569 -9.27 19.59 38.57
C ASN A 569 -9.98 19.47 39.92
N ASP A 570 -11.08 18.71 39.98
CA ASP A 570 -11.70 18.28 41.25
C ASP A 570 -10.70 17.53 42.13
N TYR A 571 -9.85 16.69 41.53
CA TYR A 571 -8.73 16.04 42.23
C TYR A 571 -7.71 17.03 42.80
N LYS A 572 -7.31 18.05 42.03
CA LYS A 572 -6.39 19.10 42.52
C LYS A 572 -7.01 19.88 43.68
N CYS A 573 -8.31 20.19 43.61
CA CYS A 573 -9.08 20.76 44.72
C CYS A 573 -9.08 19.84 45.94
N ALA A 574 -9.38 18.55 45.77
CA ALA A 574 -9.34 17.56 46.85
C ALA A 574 -7.96 17.43 47.51
N ARG A 575 -6.87 17.50 46.74
CA ARG A 575 -5.50 17.51 47.27
C ARG A 575 -5.16 18.80 48.03
N ARG A 576 -5.76 19.95 47.69
CA ARG A 576 -5.64 21.21 48.45
C ARG A 576 -6.44 21.19 49.76
N HIS A 577 -7.66 20.65 49.72
CA HIS A 577 -8.61 20.67 50.85
C HIS A 577 -8.69 19.35 51.64
N ASN A 578 -7.77 18.41 51.39
CA ASN A 578 -7.69 17.08 52.01
C ASN A 578 -9.02 16.29 51.97
N LEU A 579 -9.72 16.34 50.83
CA LEU A 579 -11.01 15.67 50.64
C LEU A 579 -10.83 14.19 50.25
N PRO A 580 -11.79 13.32 50.59
CA PRO A 580 -11.84 11.94 50.08
C PRO A 580 -11.80 11.86 48.55
N ILE A 581 -11.23 10.75 48.04
CA ILE A 581 -11.15 10.47 46.60
C ILE A 581 -11.91 9.18 46.32
N ILE A 582 -13.09 9.29 45.72
CA ILE A 582 -14.05 8.17 45.57
C ILE A 582 -14.16 7.75 44.10
N ASN A 583 -13.69 6.56 43.76
CA ASN A 583 -13.98 5.94 42.46
C ASN A 583 -15.31 5.18 42.52
N ILE A 584 -16.32 5.70 41.82
CA ILE A 584 -17.68 5.12 41.70
C ILE A 584 -17.88 4.25 40.45
N LEU A 585 -16.87 4.13 39.57
CA LEU A 585 -16.98 3.41 38.30
C LEU A 585 -16.11 2.14 38.26
N ASN A 586 -16.63 1.13 37.57
CA ASN A 586 -15.91 -0.05 37.09
C ASN A 586 -15.13 0.29 35.80
N LYS A 587 -14.15 -0.56 35.44
CA LYS A 587 -13.33 -0.40 34.22
C LYS A 587 -14.15 -0.37 32.93
N ASN A 588 -15.25 -1.12 32.85
CA ASN A 588 -16.20 -1.08 31.73
C ASN A 588 -17.11 0.16 31.68
N GLY A 589 -17.00 1.08 32.64
CA GLY A 589 -17.81 2.30 32.71
C GLY A 589 -19.20 2.15 33.33
N THR A 590 -19.49 1.01 33.95
CA THR A 590 -20.67 0.85 34.83
C THR A 590 -20.37 1.34 36.26
N PHE A 591 -21.39 1.59 37.07
CA PHE A 591 -21.19 1.97 38.48
C PHE A 591 -20.79 0.78 39.38
N ASN A 592 -19.94 1.05 40.37
CA ASN A 592 -19.49 0.10 41.39
C ASN A 592 -20.15 0.37 42.76
N GLU A 593 -19.85 -0.46 43.76
CA GLU A 593 -20.44 -0.37 45.11
C GLU A 593 -20.26 1.00 45.81
N ASN A 594 -19.16 1.72 45.52
CA ASN A 594 -18.87 3.04 46.12
C ASN A 594 -19.86 4.13 45.71
N CYS A 595 -20.70 3.90 44.69
CA CYS A 595 -21.77 4.83 44.31
C CYS A 595 -22.87 4.95 45.39
N GLY A 596 -22.94 4.00 46.33
CA GLY A 596 -23.85 4.04 47.48
C GLY A 596 -25.33 3.86 47.15
N VAL A 597 -25.69 3.45 45.93
CA VAL A 597 -27.07 3.18 45.50
C VAL A 597 -27.12 1.82 44.81
N SER A 598 -27.71 0.81 45.48
CA SER A 598 -27.73 -0.58 45.03
C SER A 598 -28.35 -0.79 43.64
N GLU A 599 -29.39 -0.02 43.32
CA GLU A 599 -30.11 -0.07 42.03
C GLU A 599 -29.23 0.31 40.83
N PHE A 600 -28.16 1.09 41.04
CA PHE A 600 -27.26 1.58 40.01
C PHE A 600 -26.01 0.70 39.84
N ILE A 601 -25.71 -0.21 40.76
CA ILE A 601 -24.52 -1.08 40.68
C ILE A 601 -24.60 -1.92 39.39
N ASN A 602 -23.49 -1.98 38.65
CA ASN A 602 -23.34 -2.60 37.33
C ASN A 602 -24.23 -2.02 36.21
N ARG A 603 -24.85 -0.85 36.39
CA ARG A 603 -25.54 -0.09 35.32
C ARG A 603 -24.61 0.87 34.59
N ASP A 604 -24.84 1.11 33.30
CA ASP A 604 -24.01 2.03 32.50
C ASP A 604 -24.16 3.48 32.96
N ARG A 605 -23.06 4.23 32.92
CA ARG A 605 -23.03 5.62 33.41
C ARG A 605 -24.01 6.56 32.71
N PHE A 606 -24.34 6.30 31.45
CA PHE A 606 -25.31 7.11 30.70
C PHE A 606 -26.77 6.69 30.90
N GLU A 607 -27.04 5.43 31.24
CA GLU A 607 -28.38 4.99 31.69
C GLU A 607 -28.71 5.56 33.07
N VAL A 608 -27.74 5.54 33.98
CA VAL A 608 -27.89 6.11 35.33
C VAL A 608 -28.00 7.64 35.27
N ARG A 609 -27.39 8.33 34.28
CA ARG A 609 -27.60 9.77 34.05
C ARG A 609 -29.08 10.13 33.91
N GLU A 610 -29.86 9.37 33.13
CA GLU A 610 -31.31 9.60 32.98
C GLU A 610 -32.05 9.39 34.32
N GLN A 611 -31.69 8.34 35.06
CA GLN A 611 -32.30 7.99 36.35
C GLN A 611 -32.00 9.02 37.45
N ILE A 612 -30.76 9.54 37.51
CA ILE A 612 -30.35 10.62 38.42
C ILE A 612 -31.16 11.90 38.16
N ILE A 613 -31.37 12.28 36.90
CA ILE A 613 -32.18 13.45 36.53
C ILE A 613 -33.64 13.27 36.97
N ASN A 614 -34.22 12.09 36.74
CA ASN A 614 -35.59 11.77 37.16
C ASN A 614 -35.71 11.84 38.69
N ARG A 615 -34.80 11.18 39.43
CA ARG A 615 -34.83 11.14 40.90
C ARG A 615 -34.58 12.51 41.55
N LEU A 616 -33.72 13.35 40.97
CA LEU A 616 -33.56 14.75 41.42
C LEU A 616 -34.79 15.61 41.08
N SER A 617 -35.56 15.26 40.05
CA SER A 617 -36.83 15.93 39.72
C SER A 617 -37.95 15.51 40.68
N GLU A 618 -38.06 14.22 41.01
CA GLU A 618 -38.97 13.69 42.05
C GLU A 618 -38.71 14.31 43.42
N LEU A 619 -37.44 14.51 43.78
CA LEU A 619 -37.02 15.17 45.02
C LEU A 619 -37.20 16.71 44.98
N GLY A 620 -37.65 17.28 43.86
CA GLY A 620 -37.78 18.73 43.71
C GLY A 620 -36.46 19.51 43.70
N LEU A 621 -35.32 18.84 43.49
CA LEU A 621 -33.96 19.42 43.53
C LEU A 621 -33.38 19.76 42.14
N TYR A 622 -33.91 19.18 41.07
CA TYR A 622 -33.47 19.50 39.70
C TYR A 622 -33.91 20.92 39.30
N ARG A 623 -33.03 21.66 38.61
CA ARG A 623 -33.23 23.06 38.19
C ARG A 623 -33.11 23.24 36.67
N GLY A 624 -33.29 22.14 35.92
CA GLY A 624 -33.26 22.13 34.46
C GLY A 624 -31.87 21.96 33.84
N LYS A 625 -31.78 22.16 32.52
CA LYS A 625 -30.54 22.12 31.74
C LYS A 625 -30.59 23.09 30.58
N ASN A 626 -29.45 23.74 30.29
CA ASN A 626 -29.31 24.69 29.17
C ASN A 626 -28.31 24.13 28.13
N ASN A 627 -28.36 24.65 26.90
CA ASN A 627 -27.28 24.44 25.93
C ASN A 627 -25.96 25.00 26.47
N HIS A 628 -24.85 24.31 26.21
CA HIS A 628 -23.52 24.73 26.63
C HIS A 628 -22.47 24.17 25.66
N SER A 629 -21.59 25.04 25.13
CA SER A 629 -20.48 24.58 24.30
C SER A 629 -19.44 23.88 25.16
N MET A 630 -19.07 22.65 24.80
CA MET A 630 -18.10 21.83 25.52
C MET A 630 -17.20 21.05 24.56
N ARG A 631 -15.97 20.76 25.01
CA ARG A 631 -15.01 19.92 24.29
C ARG A 631 -15.06 18.49 24.83
N VAL A 632 -15.56 17.55 24.05
CA VAL A 632 -15.65 16.13 24.41
C VAL A 632 -14.38 15.40 23.96
N ALA A 633 -13.83 14.57 24.84
CA ALA A 633 -12.73 13.66 24.56
C ALA A 633 -13.27 12.29 24.11
N LEU A 634 -12.81 11.80 22.96
CA LEU A 634 -13.25 10.56 22.33
C LEU A 634 -12.06 9.63 22.07
N CYS A 635 -12.26 8.33 22.23
CA CYS A 635 -11.23 7.35 21.87
C CYS A 635 -11.13 7.21 20.34
N SER A 636 -9.98 7.55 19.75
CA SER A 636 -9.73 7.48 18.30
C SER A 636 -9.89 6.08 17.66
N ARG A 637 -10.00 5.03 18.48
CA ARG A 637 -10.17 3.63 18.06
C ARG A 637 -11.63 3.15 18.06
N THR A 638 -12.50 3.75 18.87
CA THR A 638 -13.87 3.24 19.13
C THR A 638 -14.97 4.29 19.10
N GLY A 639 -14.64 5.58 19.23
CA GLY A 639 -15.61 6.67 19.40
C GLY A 639 -16.31 6.69 20.78
N ASP A 640 -15.87 5.89 21.76
CA ASP A 640 -16.37 5.99 23.14
C ASP A 640 -15.88 7.29 23.80
N ILE A 641 -16.68 7.85 24.71
CA ILE A 641 -16.25 9.02 25.50
C ILE A 641 -15.18 8.56 26.49
N ILE A 642 -14.03 9.23 26.47
CA ILE A 642 -12.93 9.00 27.40
C ILE A 642 -13.38 9.33 28.82
N GLU A 643 -13.07 8.41 29.74
CA GLU A 643 -13.30 8.58 31.17
C GLU A 643 -11.97 8.99 31.84
N PRO A 644 -11.89 10.14 32.53
CA PRO A 644 -10.74 10.46 33.35
C PRO A 644 -10.75 9.56 34.59
N LEU A 645 -9.87 8.57 34.64
CA LEU A 645 -9.83 7.59 35.72
C LEU A 645 -8.48 7.64 36.45
N LEU A 646 -8.48 7.59 37.79
CA LEU A 646 -7.26 7.34 38.55
C LEU A 646 -6.86 5.87 38.45
N GLN A 647 -5.67 5.57 37.93
CA GLN A 647 -5.10 4.20 37.92
C GLN A 647 -3.61 4.22 38.30
N PRO A 648 -3.12 3.22 39.06
CA PRO A 648 -1.69 2.96 39.15
C PRO A 648 -1.17 2.46 37.79
N GLN A 649 -0.07 3.04 37.31
CA GLN A 649 0.54 2.71 36.03
C GLN A 649 2.07 2.81 36.12
N TRP A 650 2.77 2.20 35.17
CA TRP A 650 4.22 2.29 34.99
C TRP A 650 4.59 3.46 34.08
N TYR A 651 5.53 4.29 34.54
CA TYR A 651 6.03 5.47 33.85
C TYR A 651 7.54 5.38 33.65
N ILE A 652 8.05 5.99 32.58
CA ILE A 652 9.49 6.19 32.35
C ILE A 652 9.87 7.67 32.37
N ARG A 653 10.93 7.99 33.14
CA ARG A 653 11.51 9.35 33.28
C ARG A 653 12.05 9.84 31.95
N CYS A 654 11.39 10.80 31.33
CA CYS A 654 11.71 11.20 29.95
C CYS A 654 12.71 12.35 29.84
N LYS A 655 12.76 13.27 30.82
CA LYS A 655 13.44 14.57 30.67
C LYS A 655 14.95 14.46 30.37
N GLU A 656 15.70 13.73 31.19
CA GLU A 656 17.16 13.60 31.02
C GLU A 656 17.56 12.91 29.69
N MET A 657 16.71 12.02 29.18
CA MET A 657 16.93 11.36 27.88
C MET A 657 16.58 12.29 26.71
N ALA A 658 15.52 13.09 26.84
CA ALA A 658 15.17 14.14 25.88
C ALA A 658 16.27 15.20 25.78
N ASP A 659 16.86 15.61 26.90
CA ASP A 659 17.95 16.59 26.92
C ASP A 659 19.23 16.06 26.23
N LYS A 660 19.44 14.74 26.18
CA LYS A 660 20.49 14.12 25.34
C LYS A 660 20.12 14.16 23.85
N ALA A 661 18.87 13.88 23.51
CA ALA A 661 18.36 13.88 22.13
C ALA A 661 18.28 15.29 21.51
N LEU A 662 18.08 16.33 22.33
CA LEU A 662 18.22 17.73 21.95
C LEU A 662 19.66 18.04 21.53
N ARG A 663 20.64 17.76 22.41
CA ARG A 663 22.06 18.02 22.14
C ARG A 663 22.60 17.30 20.89
N ALA A 664 22.14 16.07 20.63
CA ALA A 664 22.52 15.34 19.42
C ALA A 664 22.04 16.01 18.12
N ALA A 665 20.91 16.73 18.15
CA ALA A 665 20.45 17.55 17.02
C ALA A 665 21.21 18.89 16.95
N GLU A 666 21.47 19.54 18.09
CA GLU A 666 22.24 20.80 18.17
C GLU A 666 23.70 20.65 17.71
N GLN A 667 24.33 19.51 18.01
CA GLN A 667 25.72 19.21 17.67
C GLN A 667 25.90 18.67 16.24
N GLY A 668 24.80 18.33 15.56
CA GLY A 668 24.81 17.81 14.20
C GLY A 668 25.02 16.29 14.07
N ASP A 669 25.02 15.54 15.17
CA ASP A 669 25.02 14.07 15.14
C ASP A 669 23.74 13.50 14.48
N ILE A 670 22.63 14.26 14.54
CA ILE A 670 21.37 13.98 13.85
C ILE A 670 21.05 15.13 12.88
N VAL A 671 21.05 14.85 11.58
CA VAL A 671 20.66 15.81 10.54
C VAL A 671 19.20 15.62 10.11
N PHE A 672 18.39 16.67 10.21
CA PHE A 672 17.00 16.67 9.75
C PHE A 672 16.90 17.07 8.27
N LYS A 673 16.11 16.31 7.50
CA LYS A 673 15.77 16.58 6.11
C LYS A 673 14.24 16.48 5.92
N PRO A 674 13.54 17.58 5.60
CA PRO A 674 13.99 18.98 5.58
C PRO A 674 14.25 19.55 6.99
N GLY A 675 15.17 20.52 7.08
CA GLY A 675 15.69 21.02 8.36
C GLY A 675 14.69 21.78 9.24
N TYR A 676 13.57 22.28 8.71
CA TYR A 676 12.58 23.05 9.48
C TYR A 676 11.86 22.22 10.57
N HIS A 677 12.00 20.89 10.57
CA HIS A 677 11.44 20.04 11.62
C HIS A 677 12.19 20.15 12.97
N VAL A 678 13.39 20.75 13.01
CA VAL A 678 14.17 20.95 14.25
C VAL A 678 13.43 21.86 15.25
N GLU A 679 12.72 22.89 14.79
CA GLU A 679 11.94 23.76 15.68
C GLU A 679 10.82 22.98 16.40
N GLU A 680 10.17 22.05 15.68
CA GLU A 680 9.10 21.24 16.26
C GLU A 680 9.63 20.12 17.17
N TRP A 681 10.77 19.55 16.80
CA TRP A 681 11.55 18.61 17.61
C TRP A 681 11.91 19.20 18.97
N ASN A 682 12.54 20.39 18.97
CA ASN A 682 12.98 21.06 20.18
C ASN A 682 11.79 21.38 21.09
N ARG A 683 10.77 22.06 20.56
CA ARG A 683 9.53 22.41 21.27
C ARG A 683 8.86 21.20 21.94
N TRP A 684 8.90 20.02 21.32
CA TRP A 684 8.29 18.81 21.88
C TRP A 684 9.16 18.14 22.95
N LEU A 685 10.48 18.03 22.74
CA LEU A 685 11.41 17.42 23.71
C LEU A 685 11.64 18.30 24.95
N GLU A 686 11.67 19.62 24.80
CA GLU A 686 11.78 20.57 25.92
C GLU A 686 10.66 20.37 26.95
N ASN A 687 9.43 20.19 26.47
CA ASN A 687 8.18 20.10 27.22
C ASN A 687 7.73 18.66 27.51
N ILE A 688 8.59 17.67 27.26
CA ILE A 688 8.23 16.24 27.34
C ILE A 688 7.74 15.85 28.74
N GLN A 689 6.68 15.04 28.76
CA GLN A 689 6.14 14.45 30.00
C GLN A 689 6.60 13.00 30.15
N ASP A 690 6.69 12.54 31.41
CA ASP A 690 7.00 11.15 31.72
C ASP A 690 5.96 10.20 31.11
N TRP A 691 6.45 9.22 30.37
CA TRP A 691 5.64 8.43 29.46
C TRP A 691 5.05 7.21 30.18
N CYS A 692 3.72 7.13 30.20
CA CYS A 692 3.00 5.94 30.66
C CYS A 692 3.26 4.78 29.68
N ILE A 693 3.98 3.75 30.14
CA ILE A 693 4.42 2.60 29.33
C ILE A 693 3.58 1.33 29.55
N SER A 694 2.65 1.30 30.51
CA SER A 694 1.76 0.15 30.76
C SER A 694 0.39 0.28 30.08
N ARG A 695 -0.19 -0.85 29.65
CA ARG A 695 -1.50 -0.94 28.98
C ARG A 695 -2.25 -2.20 29.41
N GLN A 696 -3.56 -2.10 29.62
CA GLN A 696 -4.43 -3.19 30.09
C GLN A 696 -4.96 -4.04 28.91
N LEU A 697 -4.09 -4.21 27.93
CA LEU A 697 -4.30 -5.00 26.72
C LEU A 697 -3.89 -6.45 27.00
N TRP A 698 -4.38 -7.37 26.17
CA TRP A 698 -3.93 -8.77 26.18
C TRP A 698 -2.87 -9.04 25.12
N TRP A 699 -2.77 -8.16 24.11
CA TRP A 699 -1.79 -8.23 23.04
C TRP A 699 -0.69 -7.17 23.19
N GLY A 700 0.53 -7.63 23.41
CA GLY A 700 1.72 -6.82 23.67
C GLY A 700 2.78 -7.62 24.43
N HIS A 701 3.91 -7.01 24.74
CA HIS A 701 4.93 -7.62 25.59
C HIS A 701 4.50 -7.52 27.06
N SER A 702 4.24 -8.63 27.76
CA SER A 702 3.94 -8.61 29.20
C SER A 702 5.03 -7.89 29.99
N ILE A 703 4.65 -7.04 30.94
CA ILE A 703 5.63 -6.30 31.74
C ILE A 703 6.43 -7.31 32.60
N PRO A 704 7.77 -7.29 32.59
CA PRO A 704 8.59 -8.30 33.26
C PRO A 704 8.81 -7.98 34.75
N VAL A 705 7.72 -7.65 35.47
CA VAL A 705 7.73 -7.32 36.90
C VAL A 705 6.81 -8.21 37.71
N TYR A 706 7.25 -8.58 38.90
CA TYR A 706 6.53 -9.46 39.82
C TYR A 706 6.23 -8.72 41.12
N HIS A 707 4.95 -8.63 41.48
CA HIS A 707 4.50 -8.18 42.79
C HIS A 707 4.75 -9.26 43.83
N ILE A 708 5.23 -8.86 45.00
CA ILE A 708 5.50 -9.75 46.14
C ILE A 708 4.53 -9.45 47.28
N THR A 709 3.81 -10.47 47.74
CA THR A 709 2.97 -10.37 48.94
C THR A 709 3.51 -11.30 50.02
N PHE A 710 4.10 -10.72 51.07
CA PHE A 710 4.53 -11.44 52.28
C PHE A 710 3.34 -11.79 53.20
N SER A 711 3.56 -12.73 54.12
CA SER A 711 2.67 -12.96 55.27
C SER A 711 2.49 -11.69 56.13
N SER A 712 1.44 -11.67 56.96
CA SER A 712 0.99 -10.49 57.73
C SER A 712 2.11 -9.77 58.50
N ASP A 713 2.96 -10.56 59.16
CA ASP A 713 3.77 -10.09 60.28
C ASP A 713 4.99 -9.26 59.83
N ILE A 714 5.36 -9.38 58.55
CA ILE A 714 6.50 -8.69 57.93
C ILE A 714 6.07 -7.44 57.15
N LYS A 715 4.79 -7.25 56.83
CA LYS A 715 4.29 -6.10 56.03
C LYS A 715 4.62 -4.75 56.66
N ASN A 716 4.60 -4.66 57.98
CA ASN A 716 4.92 -3.45 58.74
C ASN A 716 6.41 -3.04 58.66
N ILE A 717 7.29 -3.94 58.22
CA ILE A 717 8.74 -3.70 58.13
C ILE A 717 9.14 -3.21 56.73
N VAL A 718 8.49 -3.72 55.68
CA VAL A 718 8.96 -3.61 54.28
C VAL A 718 7.99 -2.84 53.37
N GLY A 719 6.76 -2.56 53.82
CA GLY A 719 5.74 -1.87 53.03
C GLY A 719 4.82 -2.82 52.23
N ASN A 720 3.87 -2.22 51.50
CA ASN A 720 2.70 -2.93 50.95
C ASN A 720 2.68 -3.16 49.43
N ASP A 721 3.55 -2.53 48.63
CA ASP A 721 3.53 -2.60 47.16
C ASP A 721 4.97 -2.84 46.63
N ILE A 722 5.46 -4.08 46.77
CA ILE A 722 6.85 -4.46 46.47
C ILE A 722 6.91 -5.15 45.11
N TRP A 723 7.75 -4.62 44.21
CA TRP A 723 7.89 -5.07 42.83
C TRP A 723 9.35 -5.40 42.51
N ILE A 724 9.58 -6.49 41.78
CA ILE A 724 10.90 -6.87 41.25
C ILE A 724 10.80 -7.14 39.75
N ALA A 725 11.61 -6.43 38.96
CA ALA A 725 11.82 -6.75 37.56
C ALA A 725 12.70 -8.01 37.40
N ALA A 726 12.30 -8.94 36.53
CA ALA A 726 12.97 -10.23 36.31
C ALA A 726 12.62 -10.82 34.93
N SER A 727 13.56 -11.51 34.29
CA SER A 727 13.35 -11.99 32.90
C SER A 727 12.49 -13.26 32.79
N SER A 728 12.20 -13.91 33.92
CA SER A 728 11.36 -15.11 34.03
C SER A 728 10.95 -15.33 35.49
N LYS A 729 9.99 -16.22 35.74
CA LYS A 729 9.61 -16.62 37.11
C LYS A 729 10.80 -17.18 37.92
N ALA A 730 11.69 -17.97 37.29
CA ALA A 730 12.87 -18.52 37.98
C ALA A 730 13.90 -17.44 38.34
N ASP A 731 14.07 -16.43 37.49
CA ASP A 731 14.88 -15.24 37.80
C ASP A 731 14.21 -14.39 38.90
N ALA A 732 12.88 -14.27 38.88
CA ALA A 732 12.12 -13.58 39.93
C ALA A 732 12.34 -14.25 41.29
N GLU A 733 12.17 -15.57 41.41
CA GLU A 733 12.43 -16.31 42.65
C GLU A 733 13.87 -16.16 43.16
N LYS A 734 14.85 -16.06 42.28
CA LYS A 734 16.26 -15.78 42.61
C LYS A 734 16.44 -14.33 43.13
N ARG A 735 15.85 -13.35 42.44
CA ARG A 735 15.91 -11.93 42.81
C ARG A 735 15.17 -11.63 44.11
N ILE A 736 14.01 -12.25 44.34
CA ILE A 736 13.24 -12.19 45.59
C ILE A 736 14.09 -12.69 46.78
N LYS A 737 14.78 -13.83 46.64
CA LYS A 737 15.68 -14.36 47.69
C LYS A 737 16.89 -13.45 47.95
N ASN A 738 17.35 -12.67 46.96
CA ASN A 738 18.38 -11.65 47.17
C ASN A 738 17.82 -10.41 47.87
N TYR A 739 16.64 -9.94 47.49
CA TYR A 739 15.94 -8.84 48.15
C TYR A 739 15.65 -9.14 49.62
N MET A 740 15.24 -10.38 49.95
CA MET A 740 15.08 -10.84 51.33
C MET A 740 16.38 -10.69 52.14
N ARG A 741 17.51 -11.18 51.62
CA ARG A 741 18.83 -11.03 52.25
C ARG A 741 19.22 -9.56 52.47
N GLN A 742 18.98 -8.71 51.48
CA GLN A 742 19.29 -7.28 51.55
C GLN A 742 18.45 -6.53 52.60
N ASN A 743 17.22 -6.98 52.86
CA ASN A 743 16.29 -6.37 53.81
C ASN A 743 16.19 -7.14 55.15
N ASN A 744 17.13 -8.05 55.43
CA ASN A 744 17.16 -8.89 56.64
C ASN A 744 15.89 -9.75 56.87
N ILE A 745 15.19 -10.13 55.80
CA ILE A 745 14.00 -11.00 55.85
C ILE A 745 14.46 -12.47 55.86
N PRO A 746 13.94 -13.33 56.78
CA PRO A 746 14.27 -14.76 56.81
C PRO A 746 13.90 -15.47 55.50
N LEU A 747 14.78 -16.35 55.00
CA LEU A 747 14.61 -17.01 53.68
C LEU A 747 13.52 -18.10 53.64
N ASP A 748 13.04 -18.51 54.80
CA ASP A 748 11.91 -19.42 55.04
C ASP A 748 10.56 -18.69 55.12
N THR A 749 10.57 -17.34 55.09
CA THR A 749 9.37 -16.50 55.05
C THR A 749 8.45 -16.89 53.89
N GLN A 750 7.19 -17.14 54.19
CA GLN A 750 6.17 -17.41 53.17
C GLN A 750 5.79 -16.12 52.41
N TYR A 751 5.81 -16.21 51.08
CA TYR A 751 5.43 -15.15 50.16
C TYR A 751 4.68 -15.73 48.97
N SER A 752 3.85 -14.91 48.32
CA SER A 752 3.38 -15.17 46.97
C SER A 752 3.97 -14.14 46.00
N SER A 753 4.20 -14.56 44.76
CA SER A 753 4.69 -13.70 43.68
C SER A 753 3.80 -13.81 42.46
N LYS A 754 3.25 -12.69 41.98
CA LYS A 754 2.40 -12.63 40.78
C LYS A 754 3.00 -11.65 39.78
N GLN A 755 3.11 -12.03 38.52
CA GLN A 755 3.52 -11.09 37.46
C GLN A 755 2.43 -10.02 37.25
N ASP A 756 2.83 -8.82 36.84
CA ASP A 756 1.86 -7.85 36.31
C ASP A 756 1.11 -8.46 35.10
N GLU A 757 -0.18 -8.17 35.00
CA GLU A 757 -1.03 -8.65 33.90
C GLU A 757 -1.03 -7.70 32.70
N ASP A 758 -0.57 -6.46 32.92
CA ASP A 758 -0.39 -5.44 31.90
C ASP A 758 0.67 -5.83 30.87
N VAL A 759 0.56 -5.21 29.70
CA VAL A 759 1.58 -5.26 28.65
C VAL A 759 2.20 -3.87 28.44
N LEU A 760 3.39 -3.84 27.84
CA LEU A 760 4.07 -2.63 27.45
C LEU A 760 3.37 -1.96 26.25
N ASP A 761 3.45 -0.62 26.23
CA ASP A 761 3.06 0.23 25.11
C ASP A 761 3.80 -0.20 23.83
N THR A 762 3.08 -0.21 22.69
CA THR A 762 3.66 -0.59 21.39
C THR A 762 4.90 0.23 21.07
N TRP A 763 4.85 1.53 21.36
CA TRP A 763 5.96 2.44 21.12
C TRP A 763 7.20 2.13 21.96
N PHE A 764 7.09 1.37 23.06
CA PHE A 764 8.24 0.95 23.86
C PHE A 764 9.09 -0.09 23.14
N SER A 765 8.47 -1.13 22.55
CA SER A 765 9.23 -2.11 21.76
C SER A 765 9.65 -1.55 20.41
N SER A 766 8.80 -0.76 19.76
CA SER A 766 9.13 -0.15 18.47
C SER A 766 10.22 0.93 18.58
N ALA A 767 10.38 1.59 19.74
CA ALA A 767 11.51 2.48 20.01
C ALA A 767 12.87 1.78 20.13
N LEU A 768 12.92 0.47 20.41
CA LEU A 768 14.18 -0.28 20.52
C LEU A 768 14.66 -0.87 19.19
N LEU A 769 13.92 -0.67 18.09
CA LEU A 769 14.20 -1.28 16.78
C LEU A 769 15.58 -0.95 16.19
N PRO A 770 16.16 0.26 16.30
CA PRO A 770 17.53 0.54 15.87
C PRO A 770 18.59 -0.36 16.51
N LEU A 771 18.28 -0.98 17.65
CA LEU A 771 19.14 -1.96 18.33
C LEU A 771 18.67 -3.39 18.06
N SER A 772 17.40 -3.70 18.28
CA SER A 772 16.89 -5.07 18.25
C SER A 772 16.72 -5.65 16.84
N ALA A 773 16.57 -4.82 15.80
CA ALA A 773 16.68 -5.24 14.40
C ALA A 773 18.13 -5.57 14.00
N LEU A 774 19.12 -5.02 14.72
CA LEU A 774 20.55 -5.38 14.60
C LEU A 774 20.95 -6.49 15.60
N ASN A 775 19.97 -7.23 16.13
CA ASN A 775 20.11 -8.36 17.06
C ASN A 775 20.68 -8.04 18.45
N TRP A 776 20.65 -6.77 18.90
CA TRP A 776 20.87 -6.43 20.31
C TRP A 776 19.87 -7.16 21.21
N THR A 777 20.32 -7.72 22.33
CA THR A 777 19.45 -8.47 23.26
C THR A 777 19.30 -7.84 24.65
N GLY A 778 19.60 -6.54 24.78
CA GLY A 778 19.51 -5.81 26.05
C GLY A 778 20.81 -5.75 26.86
N ASP A 779 21.91 -6.19 26.27
CA ASP A 779 23.27 -6.19 26.83
C ASP A 779 23.98 -4.83 26.63
N ASN A 780 25.24 -4.72 27.06
CA ASN A 780 26.06 -3.51 26.92
C ASN A 780 26.83 -3.42 25.59
N ILE A 781 26.58 -4.32 24.63
CA ILE A 781 27.31 -4.35 23.36
C ILE A 781 26.52 -3.55 22.33
N ILE A 782 27.13 -2.49 21.80
CA ILE A 782 26.56 -1.73 20.67
C ILE A 782 26.68 -2.62 19.41
N PRO A 783 25.58 -2.87 18.67
CA PRO A 783 25.64 -3.71 17.47
C PRO A 783 26.50 -3.13 16.34
N ASP A 784 27.05 -4.02 15.51
CA ASP A 784 27.63 -3.61 14.23
C ASP A 784 26.60 -2.85 13.38
N ASN A 785 27.05 -1.80 12.70
CA ASN A 785 26.21 -0.91 11.87
C ASN A 785 25.19 -0.07 12.67
N TYR A 786 25.47 0.17 13.95
CA TYR A 786 24.82 1.21 14.75
C TYR A 786 25.79 2.40 14.96
N PRO A 787 25.37 3.67 14.77
CA PRO A 787 24.06 4.12 14.28
C PRO A 787 23.76 3.68 12.85
N THR A 788 22.47 3.60 12.49
CA THR A 788 22.08 3.36 11.10
C THR A 788 22.33 4.61 10.25
N SER A 789 22.59 4.43 8.95
CA SER A 789 22.96 5.55 8.07
C SER A 789 21.86 6.62 7.99
N MET A 790 20.59 6.21 8.03
CA MET A 790 19.44 7.09 8.18
C MET A 790 18.20 6.35 8.72
N ILE A 791 17.17 7.13 9.05
CA ILE A 791 15.77 6.70 9.06
C ILE A 791 14.97 7.55 8.07
N GLU A 792 13.97 6.95 7.43
CA GLU A 792 13.03 7.62 6.52
C GLU A 792 11.61 7.27 6.96
N THR A 793 10.72 8.27 7.07
CA THR A 793 9.32 8.05 7.46
C THR A 793 8.43 9.27 7.14
N GLY A 794 7.10 9.13 7.26
CA GLY A 794 6.19 10.27 7.26
C GLY A 794 6.33 11.11 8.52
N PHE A 795 6.16 12.44 8.41
CA PHE A 795 6.32 13.35 9.55
C PHE A 795 5.33 13.08 10.70
N ASP A 796 4.22 12.39 10.45
CA ASP A 796 3.18 12.15 11.45
C ASP A 796 3.57 11.14 12.54
N ILE A 797 4.68 10.41 12.40
CA ILE A 797 5.24 9.54 13.46
C ILE A 797 6.59 10.03 14.04
N LEU A 798 6.96 11.29 13.76
CA LEU A 798 8.15 11.94 14.35
C LEU A 798 8.18 11.82 15.88
N PHE A 799 7.09 12.15 16.56
CA PHE A 799 7.02 12.16 18.02
C PHE A 799 6.66 10.79 18.65
N PHE A 800 5.89 9.96 17.93
CA PHE A 800 5.53 8.62 18.41
C PHE A 800 6.71 7.65 18.36
N TRP A 801 7.55 7.76 17.32
CA TRP A 801 8.53 6.74 17.01
C TRP A 801 9.95 7.30 16.91
N VAL A 802 10.21 8.32 16.08
CA VAL A 802 11.58 8.84 15.86
C VAL A 802 12.17 9.48 17.13
N ALA A 803 11.36 10.26 17.86
CA ALA A 803 11.73 10.81 19.16
C ALA A 803 11.93 9.71 20.23
N ARG A 804 11.03 8.71 20.27
CA ARG A 804 11.11 7.60 21.23
C ARG A 804 12.33 6.69 20.98
N MET A 805 12.63 6.38 19.72
CA MET A 805 13.87 5.73 19.30
C MET A 805 15.09 6.53 19.75
N THR A 806 15.09 7.84 19.54
CA THR A 806 16.25 8.67 19.88
C THR A 806 16.51 8.70 21.39
N ILE A 807 15.50 8.97 22.22
CA ILE A 807 15.69 9.03 23.68
C ILE A 807 16.11 7.68 24.27
N LEU A 808 15.51 6.56 23.85
CA LEU A 808 15.81 5.24 24.41
C LEU A 808 17.12 4.66 23.87
N CYS A 809 17.39 4.73 22.57
CA CYS A 809 18.65 4.18 22.06
C CYS A 809 19.85 5.00 22.55
N THR A 810 19.75 6.33 22.63
CA THR A 810 20.82 7.18 23.21
C THR A 810 21.02 6.93 24.71
N TYR A 811 19.99 6.47 25.43
CA TYR A 811 20.15 6.02 26.82
C TYR A 811 21.04 4.77 26.92
N PHE A 812 20.79 3.75 26.09
CA PHE A 812 21.52 2.48 26.17
C PHE A 812 22.93 2.53 25.56
N THR A 813 23.15 3.32 24.50
CA THR A 813 24.42 3.34 23.74
C THR A 813 25.28 4.59 23.94
N GLY A 814 24.70 5.67 24.46
CA GLY A 814 25.34 6.99 24.50
C GLY A 814 25.42 7.71 23.15
N LYS A 815 24.82 7.17 22.08
CA LYS A 815 24.81 7.75 20.71
C LYS A 815 23.38 7.79 20.15
N PRO A 816 23.06 8.71 19.23
CA PRO A 816 21.78 8.66 18.53
C PRO A 816 21.66 7.39 17.67
N PRO A 817 20.44 6.93 17.36
CA PRO A 817 20.21 5.71 16.58
C PRO A 817 20.48 5.83 15.07
N PHE A 818 20.51 7.05 14.52
CA PHE A 818 20.67 7.33 13.09
C PHE A 818 21.35 8.68 12.86
N ASN A 819 22.07 8.80 11.74
CA ASN A 819 22.77 10.05 11.39
C ASN A 819 21.86 11.06 10.67
N VAL A 820 20.81 10.59 9.98
CA VAL A 820 19.88 11.43 9.21
C VAL A 820 18.44 10.99 9.48
N ILE A 821 17.55 11.96 9.70
CA ILE A 821 16.09 11.77 9.69
C ILE A 821 15.54 12.41 8.41
N LEU A 822 15.02 11.60 7.48
CA LEU A 822 14.28 12.06 6.30
C LEU A 822 12.77 11.96 6.54
N LEU A 823 12.06 13.08 6.43
CA LEU A 823 10.61 13.16 6.67
C LEU A 823 9.85 13.55 5.40
N HIS A 824 8.97 12.67 4.92
CA HIS A 824 8.11 12.94 3.76
C HIS A 824 6.72 13.47 4.13
N ALA A 825 6.12 14.19 3.16
CA ALA A 825 4.77 14.73 3.25
C ALA A 825 3.69 13.63 3.18
N MET A 826 2.62 13.78 3.97
CA MET A 826 1.55 12.78 4.03
C MET A 826 0.68 12.78 2.77
N VAL A 827 0.42 11.59 2.23
CA VAL A 827 -0.52 11.37 1.11
C VAL A 827 -1.96 11.61 1.56
N ARG A 828 -2.72 12.29 0.72
CA ARG A 828 -4.12 12.69 0.93
C ARG A 828 -5.01 12.22 -0.21
N ASP A 829 -6.31 12.12 0.08
CA ASP A 829 -7.30 11.95 -0.98
C ASP A 829 -7.43 13.22 -1.84
N SER A 830 -8.09 13.06 -2.97
CA SER A 830 -8.55 14.10 -3.91
C SER A 830 -9.22 15.32 -3.27
N GLN A 831 -9.79 15.16 -2.08
CA GLN A 831 -10.50 16.19 -1.31
C GLN A 831 -9.63 16.81 -0.20
N GLY A 832 -8.32 16.51 -0.18
CA GLY A 832 -7.37 17.04 0.81
C GLY A 832 -7.52 16.45 2.22
N ARG A 833 -8.23 15.33 2.40
CA ARG A 833 -8.31 14.62 3.69
C ARG A 833 -7.13 13.66 3.85
N LYS A 834 -6.68 13.43 5.08
CA LYS A 834 -5.70 12.36 5.37
C LYS A 834 -6.28 11.01 4.92
N MET A 835 -5.50 10.18 4.24
CA MET A 835 -5.91 8.81 3.96
C MET A 835 -5.95 8.00 5.27
N SER A 836 -7.08 7.36 5.58
CA SER A 836 -7.21 6.47 6.74
C SER A 836 -8.21 5.33 6.51
N LYS A 837 -7.98 4.19 7.18
CA LYS A 837 -8.88 3.03 7.14
C LYS A 837 -10.28 3.34 7.69
N SER A 838 -10.40 4.36 8.56
CA SER A 838 -11.67 4.80 9.17
C SER A 838 -12.50 5.77 8.30
N LEU A 839 -11.88 6.47 7.34
CA LEU A 839 -12.55 7.39 6.40
C LEU A 839 -12.87 6.76 5.03
N GLY A 840 -12.59 5.46 4.85
CA GLY A 840 -12.86 4.72 3.61
C GLY A 840 -12.05 5.15 2.38
N ASN A 841 -11.20 6.18 2.51
CA ASN A 841 -10.48 6.85 1.43
C ASN A 841 -9.07 6.29 1.18
N VAL A 842 -8.77 5.08 1.67
CA VAL A 842 -7.52 4.37 1.42
C VAL A 842 -7.59 3.55 0.12
N ILE A 843 -6.60 3.75 -0.75
CA ILE A 843 -6.38 2.93 -1.94
C ILE A 843 -5.26 1.93 -1.66
N ASP A 844 -5.53 0.63 -1.83
CA ASP A 844 -4.52 -0.44 -1.79
C ASP A 844 -3.59 -0.29 -3.02
N PRO A 845 -2.24 -0.29 -2.88
CA PRO A 845 -1.34 -0.13 -4.02
C PRO A 845 -1.55 -1.18 -5.12
N LEU A 846 -1.97 -2.41 -4.78
CA LEU A 846 -2.26 -3.44 -5.78
C LEU A 846 -3.44 -3.05 -6.69
N ASN A 847 -4.40 -2.28 -6.19
CA ASN A 847 -5.53 -1.79 -6.99
C ASN A 847 -5.10 -0.80 -8.09
N VAL A 848 -3.93 -0.17 -7.96
CA VAL A 848 -3.35 0.73 -8.97
C VAL A 848 -2.39 -0.04 -9.89
N ILE A 849 -1.64 -1.01 -9.34
CA ILE A 849 -0.74 -1.86 -10.11
C ILE A 849 -1.54 -2.75 -11.07
N ASP A 850 -2.40 -3.62 -10.53
CA ASP A 850 -3.17 -4.64 -11.28
C ASP A 850 -4.49 -4.09 -11.87
N GLY A 851 -4.96 -2.94 -11.38
CA GLY A 851 -6.26 -2.35 -11.72
C GLY A 851 -7.45 -2.93 -10.94
N ILE A 852 -8.54 -2.18 -10.81
CA ILE A 852 -9.76 -2.60 -10.11
C ILE A 852 -11.03 -1.94 -10.69
N THR A 853 -12.14 -2.68 -10.76
CA THR A 853 -13.44 -2.13 -11.20
C THR A 853 -14.16 -1.40 -10.05
N LEU A 854 -14.95 -0.38 -10.36
CA LEU A 854 -15.74 0.39 -9.37
C LEU A 854 -16.58 -0.53 -8.45
N GLU A 855 -17.23 -1.55 -9.01
CA GLU A 855 -17.99 -2.56 -8.25
C GLU A 855 -17.15 -3.25 -7.16
N LYS A 856 -15.90 -3.65 -7.48
CA LYS A 856 -14.99 -4.27 -6.52
C LYS A 856 -14.50 -3.26 -5.46
N MET A 857 -14.27 -2.01 -5.84
CA MET A 857 -13.90 -0.94 -4.90
C MET A 857 -15.05 -0.67 -3.90
N GLN A 858 -16.27 -0.51 -4.40
CA GLN A 858 -17.47 -0.34 -3.57
C GLN A 858 -17.69 -1.55 -2.65
N LYS A 859 -17.57 -2.77 -3.17
CA LYS A 859 -17.70 -4.00 -2.37
C LYS A 859 -16.67 -4.08 -1.23
N ALA A 860 -15.46 -3.57 -1.42
CA ALA A 860 -14.43 -3.52 -0.37
C ALA A 860 -14.82 -2.61 0.81
N LEU A 861 -15.64 -1.57 0.62
CA LEU A 861 -16.12 -0.71 1.70
C LEU A 861 -16.94 -1.48 2.75
N TYR A 862 -17.77 -2.43 2.31
CA TYR A 862 -18.63 -3.24 3.18
C TYR A 862 -17.87 -4.33 3.95
N VAL A 863 -16.72 -4.79 3.42
CA VAL A 863 -15.83 -5.74 4.10
C VAL A 863 -15.16 -5.07 5.30
N ASN A 864 -14.68 -3.84 5.12
CA ASN A 864 -14.03 -3.05 6.16
C ASN A 864 -14.98 -2.67 7.31
N ASN A 865 -14.41 -2.22 8.44
CA ASN A 865 -15.17 -1.75 9.61
C ASN A 865 -15.44 -0.24 9.51
N LEU A 866 -16.12 0.16 8.43
CA LEU A 866 -16.55 1.54 8.22
C LEU A 866 -17.92 1.81 8.85
N ALA A 867 -18.13 3.04 9.32
CA ALA A 867 -19.46 3.49 9.74
C ALA A 867 -20.37 3.65 8.52
N THR A 868 -21.66 3.29 8.65
CA THR A 868 -22.61 3.22 7.51
C THR A 868 -22.65 4.50 6.67
N HIS A 869 -22.64 5.67 7.30
CA HIS A 869 -22.65 6.96 6.61
C HIS A 869 -21.35 7.24 5.82
N GLU A 870 -20.18 6.79 6.31
CA GLU A 870 -18.93 6.89 5.54
C GLU A 870 -18.85 5.81 4.44
N ILE A 871 -19.57 4.68 4.55
CA ILE A 871 -19.73 3.73 3.42
C ILE A 871 -20.51 4.39 2.29
N GLU A 872 -21.68 4.99 2.60
CA GLU A 872 -22.51 5.70 1.62
C GLU A 872 -21.76 6.86 0.96
N ARG A 873 -21.10 7.70 1.78
CA ARG A 873 -20.26 8.81 1.33
C ARG A 873 -19.09 8.34 0.46
N SER A 874 -18.39 7.29 0.88
CA SER A 874 -17.24 6.75 0.12
C SER A 874 -17.70 6.11 -1.19
N ALA A 875 -18.83 5.40 -1.21
CA ALA A 875 -19.38 4.82 -2.43
C ALA A 875 -19.79 5.91 -3.44
N ALA A 876 -20.35 7.03 -2.97
CA ALA A 876 -20.66 8.20 -3.80
C ALA A 876 -19.40 8.89 -4.34
N LEU A 877 -18.37 9.09 -3.50
CA LEU A 877 -17.08 9.64 -3.93
C LEU A 877 -16.38 8.75 -4.96
N LEU A 878 -16.31 7.44 -4.71
CA LEU A 878 -15.72 6.47 -5.65
C LEU A 878 -16.44 6.47 -7.00
N SER A 879 -17.77 6.57 -7.01
CA SER A 879 -18.56 6.65 -8.24
C SER A 879 -18.32 7.94 -9.04
N LYS A 880 -18.03 9.04 -8.34
CA LYS A 880 -17.74 10.35 -8.94
C LYS A 880 -16.32 10.44 -9.50
N GLU A 881 -15.34 9.89 -8.78
CA GLU A 881 -13.91 10.04 -9.09
C GLU A 881 -13.37 8.90 -9.96
N TYR A 882 -13.90 7.68 -9.77
CA TYR A 882 -13.47 6.47 -10.48
C TYR A 882 -14.67 5.77 -11.13
N PRO A 883 -15.44 6.43 -12.02
CA PRO A 883 -16.66 5.89 -12.61
C PRO A 883 -16.42 4.57 -13.38
N ASN A 884 -15.22 4.40 -13.95
CA ASN A 884 -14.81 3.17 -14.65
C ASN A 884 -13.95 2.23 -13.76
N GLY A 885 -13.71 2.59 -12.50
CA GLY A 885 -12.66 2.01 -11.66
C GLY A 885 -11.28 2.63 -11.90
N ILE A 886 -10.22 1.90 -11.53
CA ILE A 886 -8.82 2.26 -11.73
C ILE A 886 -8.20 1.31 -12.76
N GLU A 887 -7.53 1.85 -13.78
CA GLU A 887 -6.81 1.03 -14.77
C GLU A 887 -5.55 0.38 -14.17
N ALA A 888 -5.09 -0.72 -14.78
CA ALA A 888 -3.78 -1.28 -14.47
C ALA A 888 -2.67 -0.31 -14.91
N ASN A 889 -1.83 0.11 -13.97
CA ASN A 889 -0.73 1.06 -14.22
C ASN A 889 0.67 0.47 -14.02
N GLY A 890 0.78 -0.66 -13.31
CA GLY A 890 2.08 -1.21 -12.91
C GLY A 890 2.72 -0.50 -11.71
N ALA A 891 3.70 -1.17 -11.11
CA ALA A 891 4.48 -0.67 -9.98
C ALA A 891 5.39 0.50 -10.38
N ASP A 892 6.02 0.46 -11.55
CA ASP A 892 6.96 1.50 -11.99
C ASP A 892 6.29 2.87 -12.13
N ALA A 893 5.11 2.92 -12.75
CA ALA A 893 4.34 4.16 -12.91
C ALA A 893 3.86 4.71 -11.55
N LEU A 894 3.43 3.82 -10.64
CA LEU A 894 3.04 4.19 -9.28
C LEU A 894 4.22 4.81 -8.52
N ARG A 895 5.35 4.08 -8.42
CA ARG A 895 6.57 4.53 -7.71
C ARG A 895 7.05 5.88 -8.21
N PHE A 896 7.19 6.03 -9.53
CA PHE A 896 7.69 7.26 -10.15
C PHE A 896 6.76 8.44 -9.89
N THR A 897 5.44 8.23 -9.91
CA THR A 897 4.47 9.30 -9.59
C THR A 897 4.56 9.72 -8.13
N LEU A 898 4.69 8.77 -7.20
CA LEU A 898 4.78 9.06 -5.77
C LEU A 898 6.06 9.84 -5.44
N VAL A 899 7.22 9.42 -5.97
CA VAL A 899 8.49 10.12 -5.74
C VAL A 899 8.50 11.51 -6.41
N SER A 900 8.05 11.63 -7.66
CA SER A 900 7.96 12.95 -8.33
C SER A 900 6.98 13.92 -7.67
N SER A 901 5.99 13.42 -6.92
CA SER A 901 5.06 14.25 -6.14
C SER A 901 5.67 14.83 -4.86
N THR A 902 6.88 14.42 -4.43
CA THR A 902 7.51 14.88 -3.17
C THR A 902 7.91 16.36 -3.15
N HIS A 903 7.83 17.07 -4.28
CA HIS A 903 7.96 18.54 -4.34
C HIS A 903 6.87 19.27 -3.51
N GLN A 904 5.78 18.59 -3.14
CA GLN A 904 4.68 19.16 -2.34
C GLN A 904 5.02 19.11 -0.85
N THR A 905 5.59 20.21 -0.34
CA THR A 905 6.34 20.29 0.94
C THR A 905 5.62 19.88 2.24
N ARG A 906 4.29 19.72 2.25
CA ARG A 906 3.53 19.34 3.48
C ARG A 906 2.42 18.32 3.27
N GLN A 907 1.85 18.22 2.07
CA GLN A 907 0.71 17.35 1.77
C GLN A 907 0.82 16.92 0.31
N ILE A 908 0.71 15.62 0.01
CA ILE A 908 0.68 15.11 -1.36
C ILE A 908 -0.76 14.75 -1.68
N ASN A 909 -1.44 15.58 -2.48
CA ASN A 909 -2.79 15.29 -2.94
C ASN A 909 -2.70 14.29 -4.09
N LEU A 910 -3.18 13.05 -3.88
CA LEU A 910 -3.07 12.01 -4.89
C LEU A 910 -4.04 12.22 -6.05
N ASP A 911 -3.50 12.30 -7.26
CA ASP A 911 -4.26 12.22 -8.51
C ASP A 911 -3.77 11.03 -9.34
N LEU A 912 -4.70 10.12 -9.67
CA LEU A 912 -4.41 8.94 -10.49
C LEU A 912 -4.15 9.30 -11.97
N SER A 913 -4.55 10.48 -12.44
CA SER A 913 -4.25 10.95 -13.81
C SER A 913 -2.75 11.07 -14.05
N ASN A 914 -1.99 11.50 -13.05
CA ASN A 914 -0.53 11.56 -13.08
C ASN A 914 0.11 10.16 -13.16
N ILE A 915 -0.53 9.14 -12.56
CA ILE A 915 -0.08 7.74 -12.66
C ILE A 915 -0.32 7.21 -14.08
N ALA A 916 -1.48 7.49 -14.67
CA ALA A 916 -1.76 7.15 -16.07
C ALA A 916 -0.80 7.85 -17.05
N ALA A 917 -0.45 9.12 -16.78
CA ALA A 917 0.56 9.86 -17.54
C ALA A 917 1.96 9.22 -17.42
N ASN A 918 2.35 8.76 -16.23
CA ASN A 918 3.62 8.05 -16.03
C ASN A 918 3.60 6.62 -16.59
N ARG A 919 2.45 5.93 -16.66
CA ARG A 919 2.31 4.69 -17.46
C ARG A 919 2.53 4.97 -18.95
N SER A 920 2.03 6.10 -19.46
CA SER A 920 2.31 6.55 -20.82
C SER A 920 3.79 6.89 -21.04
N PHE A 921 4.49 7.40 -20.02
CA PHE A 921 5.96 7.56 -20.04
C PHE A 921 6.69 6.21 -20.09
N CYS A 922 6.28 5.20 -19.32
CA CYS A 922 6.81 3.83 -19.46
C CYS A 922 6.65 3.29 -20.88
N ASN A 923 5.50 3.54 -21.53
CA ASN A 923 5.30 3.18 -22.93
C ASN A 923 6.14 4.04 -23.91
N LYS A 924 6.43 5.31 -23.62
CA LYS A 924 7.38 6.14 -24.39
C LYS A 924 8.79 5.52 -24.34
N ILE A 925 9.26 5.17 -23.15
CA ILE A 925 10.53 4.45 -22.92
C ILE A 925 10.54 3.13 -23.71
N TRP A 926 9.51 2.30 -23.58
CA TRP A 926 9.41 1.02 -24.29
C TRP A 926 9.57 1.16 -25.81
N ASN A 927 8.94 2.17 -26.42
CA ASN A 927 9.03 2.42 -27.86
C ASN A 927 10.41 2.97 -28.28
N LEU A 928 11.02 3.88 -27.50
CA LEU A 928 12.38 4.38 -27.70
C LEU A 928 13.40 3.23 -27.73
N PHE A 929 13.37 2.37 -26.70
CA PHE A 929 14.30 1.25 -26.60
C PHE A 929 14.02 0.21 -27.67
N LYS A 930 12.76 -0.16 -27.92
CA LYS A 930 12.41 -1.11 -28.97
C LYS A 930 12.89 -0.69 -30.36
N PHE A 931 12.71 0.58 -30.74
CA PHE A 931 13.26 1.11 -32.00
C PHE A 931 14.79 1.00 -32.04
N SER A 932 15.46 1.43 -30.98
CA SER A 932 16.92 1.53 -30.92
C SER A 932 17.60 0.16 -30.92
N LEU A 933 17.08 -0.79 -30.13
CA LEU A 933 17.53 -2.17 -30.08
C LEU A 933 17.38 -2.85 -31.46
N GLN A 934 16.30 -2.57 -32.18
CA GLN A 934 16.14 -3.03 -33.57
C GLN A 934 17.18 -2.41 -34.52
N GLN A 935 17.57 -1.14 -34.34
CA GLN A 935 18.66 -0.56 -35.16
C GLN A 935 20.02 -1.20 -34.83
N PHE A 936 20.30 -1.50 -33.57
CA PHE A 936 21.51 -2.22 -33.17
C PHE A 936 21.59 -3.63 -33.77
N GLU A 937 20.49 -4.39 -33.75
CA GLU A 937 20.42 -5.72 -34.39
C GLU A 937 20.56 -5.62 -35.92
N LEU A 938 19.83 -4.70 -36.58
CA LEU A 938 19.85 -4.53 -38.04
C LEU A 938 21.20 -4.06 -38.60
N LEU A 939 21.93 -3.24 -37.85
CA LEU A 939 23.22 -2.67 -38.26
C LEU A 939 24.41 -3.41 -37.61
N ASN A 940 24.17 -4.55 -36.95
CA ASN A 940 25.19 -5.39 -36.29
C ASN A 940 26.08 -4.58 -35.32
N HIS A 941 25.48 -3.60 -34.62
CA HIS A 941 26.19 -2.76 -33.66
C HIS A 941 26.57 -3.58 -32.42
N LYS A 942 27.78 -3.34 -31.92
CA LYS A 942 28.35 -4.00 -30.75
C LYS A 942 28.97 -2.95 -29.85
N THR A 943 28.98 -3.21 -28.56
CA THR A 943 29.58 -2.25 -27.62
C THR A 943 31.04 -1.96 -27.96
N SER A 944 31.39 -0.69 -27.91
CA SER A 944 32.74 -0.14 -28.18
C SER A 944 33.10 0.96 -27.17
N VAL A 945 32.41 0.95 -26.02
CA VAL A 945 32.55 1.94 -24.96
C VAL A 945 33.03 1.23 -23.69
N GLU A 946 34.35 1.11 -23.55
CA GLU A 946 34.96 0.57 -22.33
C GLU A 946 34.79 1.52 -21.13
N SER A 947 34.79 2.84 -21.39
CA SER A 947 34.49 3.87 -20.40
C SER A 947 34.04 5.18 -21.07
N ILE A 948 33.12 5.90 -20.44
CA ILE A 948 32.66 7.23 -20.89
C ILE A 948 33.76 8.29 -20.69
N ALA A 949 34.62 8.13 -19.68
CA ALA A 949 35.78 9.00 -19.47
C ALA A 949 36.87 8.86 -20.56
N ALA A 950 36.76 7.84 -21.43
CA ALA A 950 37.60 7.64 -22.61
C ALA A 950 36.85 7.94 -23.93
N PHE A 951 35.71 8.64 -23.86
CA PHE A 951 34.98 9.06 -25.04
C PHE A 951 35.63 10.31 -25.66
N ASP A 952 36.07 10.20 -26.91
CA ASP A 952 36.65 11.32 -27.64
C ASP A 952 35.56 12.29 -28.12
N VAL A 953 35.40 13.40 -27.40
CA VAL A 953 34.50 14.51 -27.76
C VAL A 953 35.01 15.38 -28.92
N SER A 954 36.24 15.14 -29.39
CA SER A 954 36.83 15.82 -30.56
C SER A 954 36.68 15.03 -31.86
N ASP A 955 36.05 13.84 -31.83
CA ASP A 955 35.69 13.05 -33.01
C ASP A 955 34.92 13.91 -34.02
N ASN A 956 35.51 14.07 -35.22
CA ASN A 956 34.98 14.93 -36.27
C ASN A 956 33.70 14.37 -36.94
N MET A 957 33.31 13.13 -36.63
CA MET A 957 32.04 12.54 -37.04
C MET A 957 30.86 12.97 -36.14
N LEU A 958 31.12 13.60 -34.98
CA LEU A 958 30.08 14.10 -34.07
C LEU A 958 29.40 15.36 -34.62
N SER A 959 28.14 15.22 -35.04
CA SER A 959 27.32 16.36 -35.48
C SER A 959 26.95 17.28 -34.30
N LEU A 960 26.23 18.38 -34.59
CA LEU A 960 25.69 19.25 -33.55
C LEU A 960 24.80 18.45 -32.56
N VAL A 961 23.91 17.60 -33.08
CA VAL A 961 22.91 16.94 -32.24
C VAL A 961 23.50 15.81 -31.39
N ASP A 962 24.58 15.18 -31.86
CA ASP A 962 25.36 14.20 -31.07
C ASP A 962 26.03 14.88 -29.85
N ARG A 963 26.72 16.02 -30.07
CA ARG A 963 27.33 16.79 -28.98
C ARG A 963 26.30 17.40 -28.03
N TYR A 964 25.16 17.86 -28.57
CA TYR A 964 24.03 18.32 -27.77
C TYR A 964 23.56 17.23 -26.81
N ILE A 965 23.18 16.04 -27.29
CA ILE A 965 22.59 15.02 -26.42
C ILE A 965 23.58 14.51 -25.36
N LEU A 966 24.87 14.46 -25.68
CA LEU A 966 25.94 14.11 -24.72
C LEU A 966 26.06 15.15 -23.59
N SER A 967 25.98 16.45 -23.91
CA SER A 967 25.98 17.52 -22.91
C SER A 967 24.70 17.54 -22.07
N ARG A 968 23.53 17.34 -22.70
CA ARG A 968 22.24 17.18 -22.00
C ARG A 968 22.27 15.99 -21.05
N LEU A 969 22.91 14.89 -21.44
CA LEU A 969 23.09 13.71 -20.60
C LEU A 969 23.99 14.01 -19.39
N ALA A 970 25.12 14.70 -19.58
CA ALA A 970 26.01 15.09 -18.48
C ALA A 970 25.30 16.02 -17.46
N TYR A 971 24.53 16.99 -17.96
CA TYR A 971 23.67 17.83 -17.11
C TYR A 971 22.65 17.00 -16.33
N THR A 972 22.00 16.04 -16.99
CA THR A 972 20.99 15.16 -16.40
C THR A 972 21.58 14.26 -15.31
N VAL A 973 22.72 13.62 -15.56
CA VAL A 973 23.47 12.84 -14.56
C VAL A 973 23.75 13.69 -13.33
N SER A 974 24.17 14.95 -13.51
CA SER A 974 24.46 15.85 -12.40
C SER A 974 23.22 16.29 -11.61
N ARG A 975 22.08 16.56 -12.27
CA ARG A 975 20.80 16.80 -11.58
C ARG A 975 20.31 15.59 -10.80
N CYS A 976 20.44 14.38 -11.36
CA CYS A 976 20.07 13.14 -10.68
C CYS A 976 20.96 12.85 -9.46
N GLU A 977 22.29 12.92 -9.60
CA GLU A 977 23.23 12.74 -8.48
C GLU A 977 23.02 13.79 -7.39
N ARG A 978 22.69 15.04 -7.76
CA ARG A 978 22.33 16.09 -6.81
C ARG A 978 21.05 15.77 -6.04
N GLY A 979 19.96 15.42 -6.74
CA GLY A 979 18.67 15.09 -6.10
C GLY A 979 18.78 13.95 -5.09
N PHE A 980 19.66 12.96 -5.32
CA PHE A 980 19.94 11.91 -4.34
C PHE A 980 20.80 12.40 -3.15
N ASN A 981 21.83 13.21 -3.36
CA ASN A 981 22.68 13.73 -2.28
C ASN A 981 21.95 14.74 -1.39
N ASP A 982 21.18 15.66 -1.98
CA ASP A 982 20.43 16.68 -1.25
C ASP A 982 19.16 16.11 -0.58
N HIS A 983 18.75 14.90 -1.01
CA HIS A 983 17.53 14.13 -0.67
C HIS A 983 16.23 14.63 -1.34
N GLU A 984 16.36 15.53 -2.30
CA GLU A 984 15.29 16.07 -3.14
C GLU A 984 15.00 15.15 -4.35
N LEU A 985 14.50 13.94 -4.09
CA LEU A 985 14.36 12.90 -5.12
C LEU A 985 13.47 13.30 -6.32
N TYR A 986 12.55 14.25 -6.15
CA TYR A 986 11.73 14.76 -7.24
C TYR A 986 12.58 15.42 -8.34
N GLU A 987 13.67 16.11 -8.00
CA GLU A 987 14.60 16.72 -8.98
C GLU A 987 15.24 15.66 -9.88
N ALA A 988 15.61 14.52 -9.31
CA ALA A 988 16.16 13.40 -10.06
C ALA A 988 15.12 12.79 -11.01
N THR A 989 13.84 12.69 -10.58
CA THR A 989 12.75 12.20 -11.46
C THR A 989 12.39 13.20 -12.57
N ASP A 990 12.40 14.50 -12.30
CA ASP A 990 12.11 15.54 -13.29
C ASP A 990 13.20 15.60 -14.36
N ALA A 991 14.48 15.61 -13.94
CA ALA A 991 15.62 15.63 -14.85
C ALA A 991 15.63 14.43 -15.80
N ILE A 992 15.51 13.18 -15.29
CA ILE A 992 15.54 11.99 -16.15
C ILE A 992 14.31 11.92 -17.07
N ARG A 993 13.14 12.42 -16.64
CA ARG A 993 11.94 12.47 -17.48
C ARG A 993 12.07 13.46 -18.63
N ARG A 994 12.55 14.69 -18.36
CA ARG A 994 12.79 15.67 -19.42
C ARG A 994 13.87 15.19 -20.38
N PHE A 995 14.97 14.61 -19.88
CA PHE A 995 16.01 14.07 -20.75
C PHE A 995 15.48 12.98 -21.69
N ILE A 996 14.79 11.95 -21.17
CA ILE A 996 14.28 10.85 -21.99
C ILE A 996 13.22 11.34 -22.98
N TRP A 997 12.33 12.25 -22.57
CA TRP A 997 11.20 12.68 -23.39
C TRP A 997 11.56 13.81 -24.37
N GLU A 998 12.04 14.94 -23.86
CA GLU A 998 12.23 16.19 -24.59
C GLU A 998 13.55 16.18 -25.37
N ASP A 999 14.67 15.93 -24.69
CA ASP A 999 16.01 15.93 -25.31
C ASP A 999 16.24 14.67 -26.18
N LEU A 1000 15.97 13.48 -25.65
CA LEU A 1000 16.33 12.21 -26.31
C LEU A 1000 15.28 11.76 -27.34
N CYS A 1001 14.00 11.68 -26.99
CA CYS A 1001 12.97 11.23 -27.94
C CYS A 1001 12.59 12.30 -28.95
N ASP A 1002 12.20 13.50 -28.50
CA ASP A 1002 11.55 14.48 -29.37
C ASP A 1002 12.56 15.35 -30.15
N VAL A 1003 13.83 15.38 -29.74
CA VAL A 1003 14.96 15.92 -30.51
C VAL A 1003 15.88 14.81 -31.05
N TYR A 1004 16.77 14.23 -30.24
CA TYR A 1004 17.90 13.43 -30.77
C TYR A 1004 17.46 12.23 -31.64
N LEU A 1005 16.42 11.50 -31.23
CA LEU A 1005 15.95 10.33 -31.97
C LEU A 1005 15.37 10.69 -33.35
N GLU A 1006 14.58 11.77 -33.44
CA GLU A 1006 14.02 12.23 -34.71
C GLU A 1006 15.12 12.74 -35.67
N PHE A 1007 16.19 13.34 -35.12
CA PHE A 1007 17.34 13.79 -35.90
C PHE A 1007 18.26 12.62 -36.30
N SER A 1008 18.29 11.54 -35.53
CA SER A 1008 19.05 10.31 -35.81
C SER A 1008 18.42 9.43 -36.89
N LYS A 1009 17.09 9.34 -36.96
CA LYS A 1009 16.38 8.45 -37.92
C LYS A 1009 16.84 8.59 -39.38
N PRO A 1010 17.03 9.79 -39.97
CA PRO A 1010 17.54 9.94 -41.33
C PRO A 1010 18.95 9.39 -41.56
N VAL A 1011 19.78 9.29 -40.52
CA VAL A 1011 21.11 8.66 -40.57
C VAL A 1011 20.96 7.14 -40.52
N LEU A 1012 20.15 6.63 -39.59
CA LEU A 1012 20.01 5.19 -39.33
C LEU A 1012 19.23 4.42 -40.41
N TYR A 1013 18.26 5.05 -41.08
CA TYR A 1013 17.47 4.37 -42.14
C TYR A 1013 18.13 4.30 -43.52
N ASN A 1014 19.23 5.02 -43.75
CA ASN A 1014 19.70 5.34 -45.11
C ASN A 1014 20.72 4.33 -45.68
N ASN A 1015 20.30 3.06 -45.78
CA ASN A 1015 21.10 1.89 -46.17
C ASN A 1015 21.54 1.86 -47.66
N ARG A 1016 21.89 2.99 -48.29
CA ARG A 1016 22.07 3.09 -49.75
C ARG A 1016 23.44 3.50 -50.26
N MET A 1017 24.39 3.91 -49.41
CA MET A 1017 25.80 4.14 -49.82
C MET A 1017 26.77 3.85 -48.68
N GLU A 1018 27.91 3.23 -49.00
CA GLU A 1018 29.02 2.93 -48.07
C GLU A 1018 29.60 4.20 -47.41
N VAL A 1019 29.45 5.35 -48.07
CA VAL A 1019 29.96 6.67 -47.66
C VAL A 1019 29.45 7.13 -46.27
N ASN A 1020 28.31 6.62 -45.80
CA ASN A 1020 27.70 7.04 -44.52
C ASN A 1020 28.04 6.14 -43.32
N GLU A 1021 28.75 5.03 -43.51
CA GLU A 1021 28.98 4.03 -42.45
C GLU A 1021 29.67 4.59 -41.17
N PRO A 1022 30.66 5.51 -41.24
CA PRO A 1022 31.28 6.08 -40.04
C PRO A 1022 30.29 6.90 -39.20
N ARG A 1023 29.50 7.78 -39.83
CA ARG A 1023 28.50 8.61 -39.13
C ARG A 1023 27.41 7.75 -38.49
N GLN A 1024 26.99 6.67 -39.15
CA GLN A 1024 26.06 5.69 -38.58
C GLN A 1024 26.62 5.05 -37.31
N LYS A 1025 27.89 4.59 -37.32
CA LYS A 1025 28.56 4.04 -36.14
C LYS A 1025 28.65 5.05 -34.99
N THR A 1026 28.99 6.31 -35.26
CA THR A 1026 29.04 7.38 -34.25
C THR A 1026 27.66 7.65 -33.62
N THR A 1027 26.61 7.84 -34.42
CA THR A 1027 25.23 8.03 -33.92
C THR A 1027 24.72 6.82 -33.11
N LEU A 1028 25.07 5.59 -33.49
CA LEU A 1028 24.73 4.37 -32.73
C LEU A 1028 25.47 4.30 -31.39
N ARG A 1029 26.76 4.67 -31.35
CA ARG A 1029 27.59 4.74 -30.12
C ARG A 1029 27.06 5.79 -29.14
N VAL A 1030 26.64 6.96 -29.64
CA VAL A 1030 26.03 8.01 -28.80
C VAL A 1030 24.64 7.58 -28.30
N LEU A 1031 23.85 6.90 -29.14
CA LEU A 1031 22.56 6.33 -28.74
C LEU A 1031 22.72 5.24 -27.67
N GLU A 1032 23.70 4.34 -27.80
CA GLU A 1032 24.08 3.35 -26.78
C GLU A 1032 24.38 4.01 -25.42
N ILE A 1033 25.24 5.04 -25.40
CA ILE A 1033 25.60 5.78 -24.18
C ILE A 1033 24.37 6.43 -23.53
N CYS A 1034 23.50 7.07 -24.33
CA CYS A 1034 22.29 7.71 -23.84
C CYS A 1034 21.30 6.70 -23.24
N LEU A 1035 21.12 5.54 -23.88
CA LEU A 1035 20.18 4.52 -23.47
C LEU A 1035 20.63 3.79 -22.19
N ASP A 1036 21.86 3.29 -22.14
CA ASP A 1036 22.37 2.60 -20.93
C ASP A 1036 22.44 3.55 -19.72
N SER A 1037 22.91 4.78 -19.92
CA SER A 1037 22.91 5.79 -18.86
C SER A 1037 21.50 6.11 -18.39
N SER A 1038 20.51 6.22 -19.30
CA SER A 1038 19.12 6.47 -18.94
C SER A 1038 18.52 5.36 -18.08
N LEU A 1039 18.75 4.08 -18.43
CA LEU A 1039 18.25 2.95 -17.63
C LEU A 1039 18.89 2.94 -16.24
N ARG A 1040 20.21 3.18 -16.15
CA ARG A 1040 20.92 3.20 -14.85
C ARG A 1040 20.49 4.39 -13.98
N LEU A 1041 20.22 5.56 -14.55
CA LEU A 1041 19.64 6.71 -13.83
C LEU A 1041 18.21 6.44 -13.33
N LEU A 1042 17.40 5.76 -14.14
CA LEU A 1042 15.96 5.52 -13.89
C LEU A 1042 15.68 4.35 -12.94
N HIS A 1043 16.58 3.36 -12.86
CA HIS A 1043 16.38 2.11 -12.12
C HIS A 1043 15.97 2.25 -10.64
N PRO A 1044 16.49 3.22 -9.85
CA PRO A 1044 15.99 3.48 -8.51
C PRO A 1044 14.48 3.72 -8.44
N PHE A 1045 13.91 4.37 -9.45
CA PHE A 1045 12.50 4.78 -9.46
C PHE A 1045 11.59 3.77 -10.16
N MET A 1046 12.02 3.24 -11.33
CA MET A 1046 11.28 2.27 -12.15
C MET A 1046 12.08 0.97 -12.33
N PRO A 1047 12.20 0.09 -11.31
CA PRO A 1047 13.12 -1.04 -11.35
C PRO A 1047 12.74 -2.15 -12.33
N PHE A 1048 11.47 -2.31 -12.74
CA PHE A 1048 11.05 -3.45 -13.57
C PHE A 1048 11.31 -3.22 -15.06
N ILE A 1049 10.84 -2.11 -15.63
CA ILE A 1049 11.06 -1.75 -17.03
C ILE A 1049 12.55 -1.48 -17.31
N SER A 1050 13.27 -0.92 -16.34
CA SER A 1050 14.71 -0.67 -16.48
C SER A 1050 15.53 -1.97 -16.50
N GLU A 1051 15.18 -2.95 -15.67
CA GLU A 1051 15.82 -4.27 -15.71
C GLU A 1051 15.51 -4.98 -17.05
N GLU A 1052 14.24 -5.14 -17.45
CA GLU A 1052 13.89 -5.84 -18.71
C GLU A 1052 14.62 -5.23 -19.92
N LEU A 1053 14.56 -3.91 -20.10
CA LEU A 1053 15.18 -3.23 -21.24
C LEU A 1053 16.72 -3.27 -21.18
N TRP A 1054 17.33 -3.22 -20.00
CA TRP A 1054 18.78 -3.31 -19.86
C TRP A 1054 19.31 -4.70 -20.18
N GLN A 1055 18.53 -5.74 -19.84
CA GLN A 1055 18.88 -7.12 -20.17
C GLN A 1055 18.80 -7.37 -21.69
N HIS A 1056 17.86 -6.74 -22.39
CA HIS A 1056 17.89 -6.72 -23.86
C HIS A 1056 19.09 -5.96 -24.44
N LEU A 1057 19.40 -4.79 -23.88
CA LEU A 1057 20.53 -3.96 -24.31
C LEU A 1057 21.86 -4.71 -24.18
N CYS A 1058 22.13 -5.30 -23.01
CA CYS A 1058 23.34 -6.11 -22.77
C CYS A 1058 23.42 -7.34 -23.69
N ARG A 1059 22.29 -8.03 -23.92
CA ARG A 1059 22.21 -9.20 -24.82
C ARG A 1059 22.54 -8.84 -26.27
N ILE A 1060 21.98 -7.74 -26.77
CA ILE A 1060 22.12 -7.31 -28.18
C ILE A 1060 23.52 -6.75 -28.44
N LEU A 1061 24.00 -5.86 -27.56
CA LEU A 1061 25.33 -5.25 -27.67
C LEU A 1061 26.49 -6.17 -27.24
N GLN A 1062 26.16 -7.36 -26.73
CA GLN A 1062 27.08 -8.42 -26.29
C GLN A 1062 28.00 -8.00 -25.11
N ILE A 1063 27.48 -7.15 -24.21
CA ILE A 1063 28.22 -6.61 -23.07
C ILE A 1063 28.47 -7.72 -22.04
N LYS A 1064 29.75 -8.06 -21.81
CA LYS A 1064 30.18 -9.10 -20.85
C LYS A 1064 30.80 -8.55 -19.56
N SER A 1065 31.12 -7.26 -19.52
CA SER A 1065 31.71 -6.54 -18.38
C SER A 1065 30.69 -6.14 -17.31
N TYR A 1066 29.40 -6.15 -17.65
CA TYR A 1066 28.31 -5.75 -16.77
C TYR A 1066 27.83 -6.91 -15.87
N PRO A 1067 27.38 -6.62 -14.64
CA PRO A 1067 26.90 -7.64 -13.69
C PRO A 1067 25.56 -8.24 -14.13
N GLU A 1068 25.12 -9.32 -13.46
CA GLU A 1068 23.95 -10.08 -13.92
C GLU A 1068 22.63 -9.28 -13.89
N SER A 1069 22.50 -8.26 -13.04
CA SER A 1069 21.34 -7.37 -12.87
C SER A 1069 21.77 -5.89 -12.88
N ILE A 1070 20.96 -5.01 -13.46
CA ILE A 1070 21.22 -3.56 -13.47
C ILE A 1070 21.30 -2.97 -12.06
N MET A 1071 20.64 -3.59 -11.07
CA MET A 1071 20.66 -3.17 -9.65
C MET A 1071 22.06 -3.23 -9.02
N LEU A 1072 22.99 -3.96 -9.65
CA LEU A 1072 24.39 -4.08 -9.25
C LEU A 1072 25.34 -3.29 -10.17
N ALA A 1073 24.84 -2.67 -11.24
CA ALA A 1073 25.63 -1.86 -12.16
C ALA A 1073 25.93 -0.47 -11.57
N ARG A 1074 27.12 0.06 -11.86
CA ARG A 1074 27.57 1.36 -11.33
C ARG A 1074 26.62 2.49 -11.76
N TYR A 1075 26.11 3.24 -10.78
CA TYR A 1075 25.30 4.44 -11.03
C TYR A 1075 26.14 5.52 -11.74
N PRO A 1076 25.61 6.23 -12.75
CA PRO A 1076 26.26 7.39 -13.36
C PRO A 1076 26.59 8.48 -12.33
N LYS A 1077 27.85 8.94 -12.29
CA LYS A 1077 28.33 10.01 -11.40
C LYS A 1077 28.84 11.18 -12.24
N SER A 1078 28.58 12.42 -11.84
CA SER A 1078 28.87 13.64 -12.62
C SER A 1078 30.31 13.69 -13.13
N LYS A 1079 31.26 13.29 -12.27
CA LYS A 1079 32.70 13.27 -12.58
C LYS A 1079 33.06 12.36 -13.76
N ASP A 1080 32.28 11.31 -14.00
CA ASP A 1080 32.53 10.33 -15.07
C ASP A 1080 31.98 10.83 -16.43
N TYR A 1081 31.17 11.90 -16.43
CA TYR A 1081 30.47 12.48 -17.59
C TYR A 1081 30.89 13.93 -17.91
N ILE A 1082 31.68 14.58 -17.03
CA ILE A 1082 31.99 16.03 -17.14
C ILE A 1082 32.66 16.42 -18.47
N ILE A 1083 33.41 15.52 -19.09
CA ILE A 1083 34.04 15.72 -20.41
C ILE A 1083 33.02 15.95 -21.54
N LEU A 1084 31.77 15.50 -21.36
CA LEU A 1084 30.70 15.64 -22.35
C LEU A 1084 29.95 16.98 -22.25
N ARG A 1085 30.19 17.80 -21.21
CA ARG A 1085 29.42 19.02 -20.93
C ARG A 1085 29.91 20.21 -21.77
N ASP A 1086 29.05 20.72 -22.64
CA ASP A 1086 29.28 21.93 -23.44
C ASP A 1086 28.02 22.83 -23.42
N GLU A 1087 28.09 23.89 -22.61
CA GLU A 1087 26.96 24.83 -22.45
C GLU A 1087 26.75 25.72 -23.68
N LYS A 1088 27.78 25.91 -24.51
CA LYS A 1088 27.70 26.71 -25.73
C LYS A 1088 27.01 25.93 -26.84
N ILE A 1089 27.28 24.63 -26.96
CA ILE A 1089 26.54 23.73 -27.86
C ILE A 1089 25.06 23.64 -27.48
N GLU A 1090 24.70 23.71 -26.19
CA GLU A 1090 23.29 23.79 -25.77
C GLU A 1090 22.60 25.09 -26.18
N GLN A 1091 23.26 26.24 -26.02
CA GLN A 1091 22.75 27.54 -26.49
C GLN A 1091 22.64 27.61 -28.02
N ASP A 1092 23.65 27.09 -28.73
CA ASP A 1092 23.68 27.01 -30.19
C ASP A 1092 22.53 26.12 -30.71
N MET A 1093 22.36 24.92 -30.13
CA MET A 1093 21.29 24.00 -30.50
C MET A 1093 19.89 24.52 -30.12
N GLN A 1094 19.73 25.21 -28.98
CA GLN A 1094 18.46 25.84 -28.63
C GLN A 1094 18.05 26.88 -29.68
N THR A 1095 19.00 27.65 -30.21
CA THR A 1095 18.78 28.60 -31.30
C THR A 1095 18.38 27.88 -32.59
N VAL A 1096 19.09 26.81 -32.96
CA VAL A 1096 18.78 25.95 -34.13
C VAL A 1096 17.39 25.34 -34.03
N LEU A 1097 17.01 24.80 -32.86
CA LEU A 1097 15.69 24.24 -32.61
C LEU A 1097 14.59 25.29 -32.75
N GLN A 1098 14.77 26.50 -32.22
CA GLN A 1098 13.80 27.59 -32.39
C GLN A 1098 13.59 27.96 -33.86
N VAL A 1099 14.66 28.02 -34.66
CA VAL A 1099 14.59 28.24 -36.13
C VAL A 1099 13.81 27.10 -36.81
N ILE A 1100 14.06 25.84 -36.43
CA ILE A 1100 13.36 24.68 -36.98
C ILE A 1100 11.87 24.68 -36.60
N HIS A 1101 11.53 24.99 -35.34
CA HIS A 1101 10.14 25.08 -34.88
C HIS A 1101 9.39 26.19 -35.63
N ALA A 1102 9.95 27.40 -35.72
CA ALA A 1102 9.34 28.51 -36.46
C ALA A 1102 9.15 28.18 -37.95
N SER A 1103 10.12 27.48 -38.58
CA SER A 1103 9.99 26.98 -39.96
C SER A 1103 8.83 25.99 -40.13
N ARG A 1104 8.69 25.04 -39.20
CA ARG A 1104 7.63 24.03 -39.22
C ARG A 1104 6.25 24.67 -38.99
N SER A 1105 6.15 25.62 -38.06
CA SER A 1105 4.93 26.41 -37.84
C SER A 1105 4.57 27.28 -39.06
N LEU A 1106 5.54 27.90 -39.74
CA LEU A 1106 5.31 28.63 -40.99
C LEU A 1106 4.74 27.73 -42.09
N ARG A 1107 5.32 26.54 -42.29
CA ARG A 1107 4.80 25.54 -43.24
C ARG A 1107 3.37 25.14 -42.88
N GLN A 1108 3.11 24.80 -41.62
CA GLN A 1108 1.78 24.39 -41.14
C GLN A 1108 0.72 25.48 -41.31
N ASN A 1109 1.02 26.72 -40.91
CA ASN A 1109 0.12 27.87 -41.04
C ASN A 1109 -0.21 28.25 -42.49
N ASN A 1110 0.65 27.85 -43.44
CA ASN A 1110 0.45 28.05 -44.88
C ASN A 1110 0.08 26.75 -45.62
N HIS A 1111 -0.36 25.72 -44.90
CA HIS A 1111 -0.82 24.42 -45.45
C HIS A 1111 0.21 23.71 -46.36
N VAL A 1112 1.51 23.89 -46.09
CA VAL A 1112 2.61 23.24 -46.81
C VAL A 1112 3.01 21.95 -46.11
N VAL A 1113 3.09 20.83 -46.85
CA VAL A 1113 3.59 19.55 -46.32
C VAL A 1113 5.11 19.60 -46.04
N LEU A 1114 5.55 18.96 -44.95
CA LEU A 1114 6.95 18.99 -44.51
C LEU A 1114 7.93 18.41 -45.53
N GLY A 1115 7.51 17.41 -46.32
CA GLY A 1115 8.36 16.72 -47.30
C GLY A 1115 8.69 17.50 -48.57
N HIS A 1116 8.07 18.66 -48.82
CA HIS A 1116 8.35 19.48 -50.00
C HIS A 1116 9.45 20.51 -49.72
N LYS A 1117 10.50 20.55 -50.54
CA LYS A 1117 11.62 21.50 -50.33
C LYS A 1117 11.23 22.93 -50.72
N LEU A 1118 11.49 23.90 -49.84
CA LEU A 1118 11.18 25.33 -50.07
C LEU A 1118 12.38 26.24 -49.75
N PRO A 1119 12.49 27.42 -50.39
CA PRO A 1119 13.47 28.43 -50.00
C PRO A 1119 13.07 29.07 -48.67
N PHE A 1120 14.05 29.33 -47.80
CA PHE A 1120 13.86 30.09 -46.57
C PHE A 1120 14.84 31.27 -46.51
N VAL A 1121 14.49 32.26 -45.69
CA VAL A 1121 15.33 33.43 -45.44
C VAL A 1121 15.40 33.64 -43.93
N ILE A 1122 16.60 33.65 -43.36
CA ILE A 1122 16.84 33.93 -41.95
C ILE A 1122 17.32 35.39 -41.84
N TRP A 1123 16.67 36.16 -40.98
CA TRP A 1123 16.97 37.56 -40.72
C TRP A 1123 17.39 37.73 -39.26
N SER A 1124 18.46 38.50 -39.02
CA SER A 1124 18.85 38.88 -37.66
C SER A 1124 19.77 40.09 -37.65
N ASP A 1125 19.61 40.98 -36.66
CA ASP A 1125 20.45 42.15 -36.40
C ASP A 1125 21.57 41.88 -35.37
N LYS A 1126 21.77 40.60 -35.02
CA LYS A 1126 22.66 40.10 -33.96
C LYS A 1126 23.92 39.44 -34.53
N ASP A 1127 25.07 40.07 -34.35
CA ASP A 1127 26.39 39.60 -34.84
C ASP A 1127 26.78 38.22 -34.26
N ASP A 1128 26.48 38.01 -32.97
CA ASP A 1128 26.69 36.78 -32.20
C ASP A 1128 25.89 35.58 -32.74
N LEU A 1129 24.83 35.83 -33.52
CA LEU A 1129 24.04 34.78 -34.18
C LEU A 1129 24.47 34.53 -35.63
N MET A 1130 24.96 35.57 -36.32
CA MET A 1130 25.11 35.64 -37.77
C MET A 1130 26.56 35.55 -38.28
N SER A 1131 27.54 35.84 -37.42
CA SER A 1131 28.97 35.67 -37.73
C SER A 1131 29.32 34.21 -38.06
N SER A 1132 30.49 33.98 -38.66
CA SER A 1132 30.95 32.63 -39.06
C SER A 1132 31.12 31.63 -37.90
N GLN A 1133 31.14 32.11 -36.65
CA GLN A 1133 31.14 31.30 -35.43
C GLN A 1133 29.77 31.26 -34.72
N GLY A 1134 28.80 32.06 -35.18
CA GLY A 1134 27.44 32.10 -34.67
C GLY A 1134 26.61 30.88 -35.12
N PRO A 1135 25.65 30.41 -34.31
CA PRO A 1135 24.94 29.15 -34.53
C PRO A 1135 24.20 29.05 -35.88
N ILE A 1136 23.74 30.17 -36.45
CA ILE A 1136 22.98 30.16 -37.71
C ILE A 1136 23.89 29.83 -38.89
N TYR A 1137 25.09 30.42 -38.92
CA TYR A 1137 26.05 30.20 -40.01
C TYR A 1137 26.79 28.87 -39.83
N LYS A 1138 27.26 28.60 -38.60
CA LYS A 1138 28.05 27.44 -38.20
C LYS A 1138 27.32 26.09 -38.39
N TYR A 1139 25.98 26.10 -38.37
CA TYR A 1139 25.13 24.91 -38.51
C TYR A 1139 24.10 25.03 -39.64
N LEU A 1140 24.38 25.86 -40.65
CA LEU A 1140 23.46 26.16 -41.75
C LEU A 1140 23.00 24.92 -42.53
N ASP A 1141 23.90 23.96 -42.76
CA ASP A 1141 23.60 22.71 -43.48
C ASP A 1141 22.66 21.78 -42.68
N ASP A 1142 22.86 21.67 -41.35
CA ASP A 1142 21.95 20.94 -40.47
C ASP A 1142 20.57 21.61 -40.45
N ILE A 1143 20.50 22.95 -40.28
CA ILE A 1143 19.23 23.72 -40.37
C ILE A 1143 18.54 23.44 -41.71
N SER A 1144 19.28 23.54 -42.82
CA SER A 1144 18.82 23.29 -44.19
C SER A 1144 18.20 21.91 -44.35
N ALA A 1145 18.83 20.87 -43.79
CA ALA A 1145 18.28 19.52 -43.75
C ALA A 1145 16.98 19.44 -42.93
N PHE A 1146 16.96 19.93 -41.69
CA PHE A 1146 15.85 19.72 -40.74
C PHE A 1146 14.58 20.57 -41.00
N ILE A 1147 14.70 21.66 -41.78
CA ILE A 1147 13.55 22.45 -42.27
C ILE A 1147 13.11 22.06 -43.69
N GLY A 1148 13.87 21.16 -44.34
CA GLY A 1148 13.66 20.78 -45.74
C GLY A 1148 13.85 21.96 -46.68
N ALA A 1149 14.97 22.68 -46.58
CA ALA A 1149 15.23 23.80 -47.46
C ALA A 1149 15.58 23.33 -48.90
N SER A 1150 15.22 24.14 -49.89
CA SER A 1150 15.87 24.14 -51.22
C SER A 1150 17.04 25.11 -51.28
N SER A 1151 17.00 26.17 -50.45
CA SER A 1151 18.06 27.15 -50.21
C SER A 1151 17.73 27.90 -48.91
N ILE A 1152 18.76 28.43 -48.23
CA ILE A 1152 18.60 29.40 -47.15
C ILE A 1152 19.42 30.63 -47.50
N ALA A 1153 18.80 31.81 -47.49
CA ALA A 1153 19.51 33.09 -47.49
C ALA A 1153 19.62 33.62 -46.06
N ILE A 1154 20.77 34.22 -45.73
CA ILE A 1154 21.02 34.89 -44.44
C ILE A 1154 21.06 36.39 -44.72
N ILE A 1155 20.26 37.18 -44.00
CA ILE A 1155 20.18 38.64 -44.12
C ILE A 1155 20.51 39.30 -42.79
N ASP A 1156 21.54 40.14 -42.81
CA ASP A 1156 21.84 41.04 -41.70
C ASP A 1156 20.76 42.13 -41.57
N GLY A 1157 20.20 42.29 -40.37
CA GLY A 1157 19.21 43.32 -40.06
C GLY A 1157 19.78 44.73 -39.91
N ARG A 1158 21.10 44.85 -39.81
CA ARG A 1158 21.83 46.13 -39.71
C ARG A 1158 22.03 46.79 -41.07
N ASP A 1159 22.07 46.00 -42.15
CA ASP A 1159 22.24 46.46 -43.54
C ASP A 1159 20.91 47.00 -44.13
N GLY A 1160 20.45 48.12 -43.58
CA GLY A 1160 19.10 48.69 -43.72
C GLY A 1160 18.60 49.12 -45.11
N ASN A 1161 19.21 48.65 -46.21
CA ASN A 1161 18.71 48.83 -47.58
C ASN A 1161 18.87 47.59 -48.49
N ALA A 1162 19.62 46.56 -48.09
CA ALA A 1162 20.12 45.57 -49.06
C ALA A 1162 19.07 44.57 -49.60
N ASN A 1163 18.07 44.18 -48.80
CA ASN A 1163 17.22 43.01 -49.10
C ASN A 1163 15.71 43.16 -48.78
N GLU A 1164 15.18 44.40 -48.70
CA GLU A 1164 13.76 44.62 -48.36
C GLU A 1164 12.75 43.83 -49.23
N SER A 1165 13.04 43.66 -50.52
CA SER A 1165 12.13 43.05 -51.50
C SER A 1165 11.86 41.56 -51.22
N LEU A 1166 12.85 40.84 -50.68
CA LEU A 1166 12.75 39.44 -50.24
C LEU A 1166 11.89 39.32 -48.97
N LEU A 1167 12.01 40.28 -48.06
CA LEU A 1167 11.30 40.29 -46.78
C LEU A 1167 9.84 40.72 -46.95
N LYS A 1168 9.56 41.79 -47.72
CA LYS A 1168 8.21 42.36 -47.90
C LYS A 1168 7.20 41.42 -48.59
N ASN A 1169 7.66 40.36 -49.26
CA ASN A 1169 6.81 39.37 -49.94
C ASN A 1169 6.96 37.95 -49.33
N SER A 1170 7.05 37.83 -48.01
CA SER A 1170 7.25 36.57 -47.29
C SER A 1170 6.27 36.38 -46.14
N ALA A 1171 5.94 35.12 -45.84
CA ALA A 1171 5.30 34.74 -44.58
C ALA A 1171 6.40 34.67 -43.49
N ALA A 1172 6.31 35.53 -42.48
CA ALA A 1172 7.34 35.69 -41.45
C ALA A 1172 6.92 35.11 -40.09
N SER A 1173 7.88 34.60 -39.33
CA SER A 1173 7.74 34.25 -37.92
C SER A 1173 8.92 34.85 -37.14
N SER A 1174 8.63 35.70 -36.17
CA SER A 1174 9.63 36.09 -35.17
C SER A 1174 9.91 34.89 -34.26
N ILE A 1175 11.18 34.75 -33.89
CA ILE A 1175 11.69 33.79 -32.91
C ILE A 1175 12.04 34.56 -31.63
N THR A 1176 12.78 35.65 -31.81
CA THR A 1176 12.93 36.75 -30.85
C THR A 1176 12.60 38.07 -31.59
N PRO A 1177 12.70 39.26 -30.97
CA PRO A 1177 12.63 40.52 -31.72
C PRO A 1177 13.77 40.63 -32.76
N ASN A 1178 14.93 40.04 -32.43
CA ASN A 1178 16.20 40.15 -33.12
C ASN A 1178 16.51 38.97 -34.06
N LEU A 1179 15.68 37.92 -34.08
CA LEU A 1179 15.82 36.75 -34.94
C LEU A 1179 14.46 36.39 -35.56
N LYS A 1180 14.40 36.34 -36.89
CA LYS A 1180 13.18 36.09 -37.66
C LYS A 1180 13.47 35.09 -38.78
N ILE A 1181 12.50 34.26 -39.11
CA ILE A 1181 12.54 33.40 -40.29
C ILE A 1181 11.37 33.68 -41.22
N HIS A 1182 11.65 33.64 -42.52
CA HIS A 1182 10.78 34.11 -43.59
C HIS A 1182 10.68 33.02 -44.67
N LEU A 1183 9.45 32.81 -45.17
CA LEU A 1183 9.13 31.86 -46.23
C LEU A 1183 8.54 32.65 -47.43
N PRO A 1184 9.24 32.77 -48.58
CA PRO A 1184 8.79 33.60 -49.69
C PRO A 1184 7.42 33.18 -50.25
N MET A 1185 6.47 34.12 -50.33
CA MET A 1185 5.08 33.84 -50.74
C MET A 1185 4.99 33.22 -52.13
N LYS A 1186 5.91 33.59 -53.04
CA LYS A 1186 6.00 33.00 -54.39
C LYS A 1186 6.11 31.47 -54.33
N ALA A 1187 6.96 30.93 -53.45
CA ALA A 1187 7.20 29.49 -53.36
C ALA A 1187 6.01 28.74 -52.71
N ILE A 1188 5.28 29.39 -51.81
CA ILE A 1188 4.02 28.87 -51.25
C ILE A 1188 2.95 28.78 -52.35
N LEU A 1189 2.81 29.83 -53.17
CA LEU A 1189 1.87 29.87 -54.29
C LEU A 1189 2.24 28.87 -55.40
N GLU A 1190 3.52 28.63 -55.63
CA GLU A 1190 4.01 27.60 -56.57
C GLU A 1190 3.74 26.19 -56.03
N PHE A 1191 3.96 25.93 -54.74
CA PHE A 1191 3.55 24.67 -54.10
C PHE A 1191 2.04 24.44 -54.20
N TRP A 1192 1.19 25.43 -53.88
CA TRP A 1192 -0.27 25.28 -53.97
C TRP A 1192 -0.75 25.01 -55.40
N LYS A 1193 -0.13 25.59 -56.43
CA LYS A 1193 -0.44 25.25 -57.84
C LYS A 1193 -0.20 23.78 -58.18
N ILE A 1194 0.80 23.16 -57.54
CA ILE A 1194 1.15 21.74 -57.74
C ILE A 1194 0.28 20.83 -56.86
N SER A 1195 -0.03 21.24 -55.62
CA SER A 1195 -0.75 20.43 -54.64
C SER A 1195 -2.28 20.50 -54.73
N GLY A 1196 -2.83 21.22 -55.72
CA GLY A 1196 -4.26 21.56 -55.79
C GLY A 1196 -4.71 22.67 -54.83
N GLY A 1197 -3.79 23.18 -53.99
CA GLY A 1197 -4.05 24.17 -52.95
C GLY A 1197 -5.01 23.69 -51.85
N PRO A 1198 -5.43 24.57 -50.92
CA PRO A 1198 -6.61 24.35 -50.12
C PRO A 1198 -7.87 24.56 -50.98
N THR A 1199 -8.96 23.85 -50.68
CA THR A 1199 -10.26 24.00 -51.39
C THR A 1199 -10.96 25.29 -50.95
N ILE A 1200 -10.47 26.46 -51.39
CA ILE A 1200 -10.94 27.77 -50.93
C ILE A 1200 -12.20 28.22 -51.68
N SER A 1201 -13.36 28.00 -51.06
CA SER A 1201 -14.56 28.82 -51.27
C SER A 1201 -14.92 29.70 -50.06
N VAL A 1202 -14.20 29.57 -48.93
CA VAL A 1202 -14.53 30.26 -47.66
C VAL A 1202 -13.32 30.92 -46.96
N SER A 1203 -12.09 30.40 -47.09
CA SER A 1203 -11.04 30.72 -46.11
C SER A 1203 -10.44 32.13 -46.15
N LYS A 1204 -10.38 32.82 -47.30
CA LYS A 1204 -9.59 34.07 -47.42
C LYS A 1204 -10.05 35.17 -46.46
N GLU A 1205 -11.36 35.45 -46.42
CA GLU A 1205 -11.91 36.50 -45.55
C GLU A 1205 -11.80 36.13 -44.08
N GLU A 1206 -12.01 34.86 -43.74
CA GLU A 1206 -11.86 34.37 -42.36
C GLU A 1206 -10.40 34.40 -41.88
N GLN A 1207 -9.44 34.16 -42.78
CA GLN A 1207 -8.00 34.18 -42.50
C GLN A 1207 -7.47 35.62 -42.41
N ILE A 1208 -7.97 36.54 -43.25
CA ILE A 1208 -7.77 37.98 -43.08
C ILE A 1208 -8.36 38.45 -41.75
N LYS A 1209 -9.58 38.06 -41.41
CA LYS A 1209 -10.24 38.39 -40.13
C LYS A 1209 -9.44 37.90 -38.92
N LYS A 1210 -8.92 36.67 -38.96
CA LYS A 1210 -8.03 36.12 -37.91
C LYS A 1210 -6.70 36.88 -37.80
N LEU A 1211 -6.13 37.34 -38.93
CA LEU A 1211 -4.93 38.18 -38.92
C LEU A 1211 -5.21 39.60 -38.40
N MET A 1212 -6.34 40.21 -38.76
CA MET A 1212 -6.77 41.50 -38.21
C MET A 1212 -7.03 41.42 -36.71
N GLN A 1213 -7.74 40.40 -36.22
CA GLN A 1213 -7.94 40.16 -34.78
C GLN A 1213 -6.61 39.93 -34.03
N LYS A 1214 -5.62 39.29 -34.68
CA LYS A 1214 -4.28 39.13 -34.10
C LYS A 1214 -3.49 40.44 -34.08
N LEU A 1215 -3.61 41.27 -35.13
CA LEU A 1215 -3.02 42.61 -35.19
C LEU A 1215 -3.64 43.54 -34.13
N GLU A 1216 -4.97 43.56 -34.03
CA GLU A 1216 -5.75 44.28 -33.03
C GLU A 1216 -5.31 43.88 -31.61
N LYS A 1217 -5.22 42.57 -31.32
CA LYS A 1217 -4.68 42.12 -30.03
C LYS A 1217 -3.25 42.61 -29.80
N ILE A 1218 -2.34 42.46 -30.77
CA ILE A 1218 -0.94 42.88 -30.60
C ILE A 1218 -0.85 44.39 -30.37
N ASN A 1219 -1.67 45.20 -31.04
CA ASN A 1219 -1.73 46.65 -30.80
C ASN A 1219 -2.22 46.96 -29.37
N ASN A 1220 -3.24 46.26 -28.88
CA ASN A 1220 -3.75 46.43 -27.51
C ASN A 1220 -2.72 45.96 -26.46
N ASP A 1221 -2.00 44.86 -26.71
CA ASP A 1221 -0.91 44.36 -25.87
C ASP A 1221 0.24 45.41 -25.82
N ILE A 1222 0.59 46.01 -26.97
CA ILE A 1222 1.58 47.11 -27.07
C ILE A 1222 1.11 48.38 -26.35
N GLU A 1223 -0.16 48.77 -26.48
CA GLU A 1223 -0.71 49.96 -25.81
C GLU A 1223 -0.72 49.77 -24.29
N SER A 1224 -1.13 48.61 -23.81
CA SER A 1224 -1.07 48.22 -22.39
C SER A 1224 0.36 48.22 -21.82
N LEU A 1225 1.35 47.73 -22.58
CA LEU A 1225 2.77 47.81 -22.21
C LEU A 1225 3.27 49.26 -22.17
N ASN A 1226 2.87 50.10 -23.13
CA ASN A 1226 3.19 51.53 -23.13
C ASN A 1226 2.55 52.26 -21.93
N GLU A 1227 1.31 51.94 -21.56
CA GLU A 1227 0.69 52.46 -20.33
C GLU A 1227 1.41 51.98 -19.06
N LEU A 1228 1.81 50.71 -19.01
CA LEU A 1228 2.55 50.14 -17.89
C LEU A 1228 3.90 50.86 -17.70
N GLN A 1229 4.68 51.01 -18.77
CA GLN A 1229 5.96 51.71 -18.75
C GLN A 1229 5.84 53.20 -18.40
N ARG A 1230 4.68 53.83 -18.64
CA ARG A 1230 4.39 55.24 -18.26
C ARG A 1230 3.99 55.42 -16.79
N LYS A 1231 3.67 54.35 -16.04
CA LYS A 1231 3.28 54.47 -14.61
C LYS A 1231 4.51 54.78 -13.75
N PRO A 1232 4.51 55.85 -12.93
CA PRO A 1232 5.66 56.22 -12.10
C PRO A 1232 6.17 55.06 -11.23
N GLU A 1233 5.26 54.29 -10.62
CA GLU A 1233 5.63 53.14 -9.80
C GLU A 1233 6.37 52.04 -10.57
N TYR A 1234 6.10 51.85 -11.86
CA TYR A 1234 6.84 50.89 -12.69
C TYR A 1234 8.25 51.42 -13.00
N VAL A 1235 8.36 52.70 -13.36
CA VAL A 1235 9.64 53.37 -13.62
C VAL A 1235 10.55 53.33 -12.38
N GLU A 1236 10.00 53.55 -11.18
CA GLU A 1236 10.74 53.52 -9.93
C GLU A 1236 11.01 52.09 -9.42
N LYS A 1237 9.98 51.23 -9.34
CA LYS A 1237 10.02 49.99 -8.53
C LYS A 1237 10.26 48.71 -9.35
N ALA A 1238 10.04 48.70 -10.67
CA ALA A 1238 10.24 47.48 -11.45
C ALA A 1238 11.75 47.15 -11.61
N PRO A 1239 12.18 45.88 -11.46
CA PRO A 1239 13.56 45.47 -11.70
C PRO A 1239 14.01 45.74 -13.14
N ASN A 1240 15.30 46.05 -13.35
CA ASN A 1240 15.83 46.31 -14.69
C ASN A 1240 15.61 45.14 -15.66
N VAL A 1241 15.69 43.89 -15.17
CA VAL A 1241 15.41 42.68 -15.97
C VAL A 1241 13.94 42.58 -16.42
N ALA A 1242 13.00 43.18 -15.68
CA ALA A 1242 11.61 43.30 -16.14
C ALA A 1242 11.48 44.42 -17.18
N LYS A 1243 12.10 45.58 -16.93
CA LYS A 1243 12.14 46.73 -17.85
C LYS A 1243 12.79 46.41 -19.21
N GLU A 1244 13.78 45.51 -19.26
CA GLU A 1244 14.40 45.01 -20.50
C GLU A 1244 13.61 43.88 -21.17
N LYS A 1245 12.66 43.24 -20.47
CA LYS A 1245 11.80 42.17 -21.01
C LYS A 1245 10.49 42.71 -21.57
N ASP A 1246 9.97 43.77 -20.96
CA ASP A 1246 8.72 44.44 -21.35
C ASP A 1246 8.91 45.48 -22.48
N LYS A 1247 10.16 45.63 -22.99
CA LYS A 1247 10.61 46.60 -24.00
C LYS A 1247 11.07 45.90 -25.28
#